data_AF-A0A7V0IX16-F1
#
_entry.id   AF-A0A7V0IX16-F1
#
_cell.length_a   1.000
_cell.length_b   1.000
_cell.length_c   1.000
_cell.angle_alpha   90.00
_cell.angle_beta   90.00
_cell.angle_gamma   90.00
#
_symmetry.space_group_name_H-M   'P 1'
#
loop_
_entity.id
_entity.type
_entity.pdbx_description
1 polymer ?
#
loop_
_entity_poly.entity_id
_entity_poly.type
_entity_poly.pdbx_seq_one_letter_code
_entity_poly.pdbx_strand_id
1 'polypeptide(L)'
;MKKKVTLKGIVKGRRLSSRVLEEEIQEVVGKGARNIHVLADGQHGIGGRIWPGGETVKITVEGPVGQRLGSMGMFGTEIVVKGSASDDAGWINCGADITVLGDVTDGAHNAAAQGKLYVQGGGGARCDTMTKHNPKFDPPQSWYFRDVGDTFAEFKAGGIAVVCGVNPRNPENILGYRPCVGMVAGVVYFRGPIKGYSETDVKLLDLTDQDWKWLIVNMKPYLKAIKRPERYKELSRSIKDWKKLVPFTAQERAKKKDFKMSIAEFRSGIWEKSVGKGGIFGEYLTHPLTILPYVTTGDDRRFRPVWNNYKYAPPCEYACPTGIPSQKRAQLIRADKLHEALELVLQYSPLPASVCGEICPNLCMQACTRGRVDRAYNIKEMGSASLEIKAPKPQKKTSRKAAVIGGGPGGLSVAWQLALKGHDVDLYEAEGKLGGKLELCIPRERLPQKVLRKEIDRFKEIGINVHLNTKVHRKKFDLIYKSHDVVVVACGAHRPRIMNVPGSKDMVPAYDFLKGINTGDAPDLKGRSVVVIGAGNVGMDVAAEAYHCGAKEVTAVDIQEPAAFGKELEIAESLGTKIVWPMFAEKYEKKNGKIYFTDGTSLKADLVVISIGDMPMTEFLPPSVHTDKNGWIQADDAGHTSNPRVYAIGDATRLGLVTHAIGHGRTAADAVHALLSGRSYNMPPPKPVAPYEKIKTAYYDVCKGEPFAPVEEANRCMSCAVCRDCHMCETVCYNGAITRKGYEDGSYEYMVDSDLCIGCGFCAGICPCGVWEMEDNI
;
A
#
# COMPACT_ATOMS: atom_id res chain seq x y z
N MET A 1 -41.55 -35.66 12.45
CA MET A 1 -42.18 -34.68 11.53
C MET A 1 -41.09 -33.82 10.90
N LYS A 2 -40.88 -33.89 9.58
CA LYS A 2 -39.81 -33.14 8.90
C LYS A 2 -40.08 -31.63 9.02
N LYS A 3 -39.16 -30.87 9.62
CA LYS A 3 -39.30 -29.44 9.93
C LYS A 3 -39.56 -28.64 8.63
N LYS A 4 -40.76 -28.08 8.48
CA LYS A 4 -41.11 -27.17 7.38
C LYS A 4 -40.56 -25.78 7.71
N VAL A 5 -39.79 -25.20 6.80
CA VAL A 5 -39.18 -23.87 6.98
C VAL A 5 -39.64 -22.94 5.87
N THR A 6 -40.01 -21.71 6.21
CA THR A 6 -40.39 -20.68 5.23
C THR A 6 -39.34 -19.57 5.23
N LEU A 7 -38.77 -19.28 4.06
CA LEU A 7 -37.80 -18.22 3.83
C LEU A 7 -38.43 -17.12 2.97
N LYS A 8 -38.14 -15.86 3.29
CA LYS A 8 -38.74 -14.69 2.63
C LYS A 8 -37.67 -13.92 1.86
N GLY A 9 -37.86 -13.75 0.56
CA GLY A 9 -37.01 -12.92 -0.29
C GLY A 9 -37.12 -11.42 0.00
N ILE A 10 -38.14 -10.98 0.75
CA ILE A 10 -38.27 -9.62 1.28
C ILE A 10 -38.29 -9.67 2.79
N VAL A 11 -37.39 -8.92 3.43
CA VAL A 11 -37.31 -8.76 4.88
C VAL A 11 -37.32 -7.28 5.20
N LYS A 12 -38.25 -6.84 6.07
CA LYS A 12 -38.42 -5.42 6.46
C LYS A 12 -38.54 -4.46 5.26
N GLY A 13 -39.28 -4.86 4.23
CA GLY A 13 -39.51 -4.06 3.01
C GLY A 13 -38.30 -3.97 2.06
N ARG A 14 -37.21 -4.71 2.31
CA ARG A 14 -36.03 -4.76 1.44
C ARG A 14 -35.86 -6.16 0.85
N ARG A 15 -35.58 -6.21 -0.45
CA ARG A 15 -35.28 -7.45 -1.17
C ARG A 15 -33.91 -7.99 -0.74
N LEU A 16 -33.85 -9.25 -0.31
CA LEU A 16 -32.60 -9.97 -0.02
C LEU A 16 -31.81 -10.22 -1.31
N SER A 17 -30.48 -10.18 -1.20
CA SER A 17 -29.61 -10.59 -2.30
C SER A 17 -29.71 -12.10 -2.54
N SER A 18 -29.49 -12.53 -3.78
CA SER A 18 -29.50 -13.96 -4.13
C SER A 18 -28.48 -14.77 -3.33
N ARG A 19 -27.33 -14.17 -2.98
CA ARG A 19 -26.29 -14.82 -2.17
C ARG A 19 -26.80 -15.13 -0.75
N VAL A 20 -27.42 -14.15 -0.10
CA VAL A 20 -27.91 -14.28 1.27
C VAL A 20 -29.05 -15.30 1.36
N LEU A 21 -30.00 -15.26 0.41
CA LEU A 21 -31.09 -16.23 0.38
C LEU A 21 -30.58 -17.67 0.17
N GLU A 22 -29.56 -17.85 -0.66
CA GLU A 22 -28.92 -19.15 -0.86
C GLU A 22 -28.19 -19.64 0.40
N GLU A 23 -27.46 -18.77 1.09
CA GLU A 23 -26.82 -19.07 2.39
C GLU A 23 -27.87 -19.54 3.41
N GLU A 24 -29.01 -18.85 3.52
CA GLU A 24 -30.11 -19.24 4.40
C GLU A 24 -30.69 -20.62 4.04
N ILE A 25 -30.89 -20.89 2.74
CA ILE A 25 -31.37 -22.19 2.26
C ILE A 25 -30.40 -23.30 2.69
N GLN A 26 -29.10 -23.12 2.47
CA GLN A 26 -28.09 -24.11 2.83
C GLN A 26 -28.00 -24.30 4.35
N GLU A 27 -28.07 -23.22 5.12
CA GLU A 27 -28.03 -23.26 6.58
C GLU A 27 -29.21 -24.08 7.14
N VAL A 28 -30.44 -23.85 6.65
CA VAL A 28 -31.60 -24.59 7.14
C VAL A 28 -31.56 -26.06 6.72
N VAL A 29 -31.02 -26.38 5.54
CA VAL A 29 -30.76 -27.77 5.11
C VAL A 29 -29.74 -28.44 6.03
N GLY A 30 -28.64 -27.74 6.36
CA GLY A 30 -27.62 -28.21 7.30
C GLY A 30 -28.18 -28.47 8.69
N LYS A 31 -29.15 -27.68 9.13
CA LYS A 31 -29.92 -27.87 10.38
C LYS A 31 -31.00 -28.97 10.31
N GLY A 32 -31.05 -29.74 9.23
CA GLY A 32 -31.97 -30.88 9.07
C GLY A 32 -33.33 -30.54 8.44
N ALA A 33 -33.54 -29.33 7.92
CA ALA A 33 -34.76 -29.03 7.17
C ALA A 33 -34.79 -29.78 5.84
N ARG A 34 -35.94 -30.38 5.51
CA ARG A 34 -36.16 -31.13 4.27
C ARG A 34 -37.34 -30.65 3.45
N ASN A 35 -38.15 -29.72 3.99
CA ASN A 35 -39.27 -29.10 3.29
C ASN A 35 -39.16 -27.59 3.44
N ILE A 36 -38.72 -26.91 2.40
CA ILE A 36 -38.41 -25.47 2.41
C ILE A 36 -39.39 -24.76 1.48
N HIS A 37 -39.98 -23.68 1.96
CA HIS A 37 -40.86 -22.83 1.18
C HIS A 37 -40.22 -21.46 1.02
N VAL A 38 -39.93 -21.06 -0.21
CA VAL A 38 -39.26 -19.80 -0.53
C VAL A 38 -40.28 -18.86 -1.17
N LEU A 39 -40.53 -17.71 -0.52
CA LEU A 39 -41.28 -16.61 -1.09
C LEU A 39 -40.30 -15.69 -1.83
N ALA A 40 -40.13 -15.93 -3.13
CA ALA A 40 -39.19 -15.23 -3.98
C ALA A 40 -39.73 -13.89 -4.50
N ASP A 41 -38.80 -12.98 -4.77
CA ASP A 41 -39.02 -11.67 -5.37
C ASP A 41 -37.86 -11.36 -6.34
N GLY A 42 -37.68 -12.23 -7.33
CA GLY A 42 -36.68 -12.11 -8.39
C GLY A 42 -35.27 -12.58 -8.00
N GLN A 43 -35.07 -13.32 -6.90
CA GLN A 43 -33.75 -13.90 -6.58
C GLN A 43 -33.36 -14.98 -7.60
N HIS A 44 -32.05 -15.08 -7.83
CA HIS A 44 -31.45 -16.00 -8.81
C HIS A 44 -30.92 -17.25 -8.10
N GLY A 45 -30.79 -18.37 -8.83
CA GLY A 45 -30.05 -19.54 -8.34
C GLY A 45 -30.78 -20.41 -7.31
N ILE A 46 -32.06 -20.16 -7.04
CA ILE A 46 -32.77 -20.78 -5.91
C ILE A 46 -32.77 -22.31 -6.03
N GLY A 47 -32.26 -22.98 -4.99
CA GLY A 47 -32.41 -24.42 -4.77
C GLY A 47 -31.46 -25.31 -5.55
N GLY A 48 -30.50 -24.74 -6.28
CA GLY A 48 -29.61 -25.49 -7.16
C GLY A 48 -28.47 -26.23 -6.44
N ARG A 49 -27.66 -25.53 -5.63
CA ARG A 49 -26.42 -26.09 -5.06
C ARG A 49 -26.66 -26.69 -3.67
N ILE A 50 -27.58 -27.63 -3.57
CA ILE A 50 -27.95 -28.27 -2.31
C ILE A 50 -27.38 -29.68 -2.24
N TRP A 51 -26.75 -30.00 -1.10
CA TRP A 51 -26.26 -31.34 -0.81
C TRP A 51 -27.21 -32.07 0.16
N PRO A 52 -28.10 -32.95 -0.31
CA PRO A 52 -29.16 -33.55 0.53
C PRO A 52 -28.67 -34.57 1.57
N GLY A 53 -27.41 -35.03 1.50
CA GLY A 53 -26.81 -35.88 2.55
C GLY A 53 -27.56 -37.20 2.81
N GLY A 54 -28.23 -37.75 1.79
CA GLY A 54 -28.94 -39.04 1.84
C GLY A 54 -30.47 -38.96 1.88
N GLU A 55 -31.07 -37.83 2.25
CA GLU A 55 -32.52 -37.65 2.27
C GLU A 55 -33.00 -36.56 1.30
N THR A 56 -34.10 -36.79 0.60
CA THR A 56 -34.65 -35.80 -0.35
C THR A 56 -34.97 -34.46 0.32
N VAL A 57 -34.46 -33.38 -0.26
CA VAL A 57 -34.77 -31.99 0.10
C VAL A 57 -35.78 -31.43 -0.91
N LYS A 58 -36.95 -31.03 -0.42
CA LYS A 58 -38.00 -30.44 -1.24
C LYS A 58 -38.08 -28.94 -1.04
N ILE A 59 -38.03 -28.19 -2.14
CA ILE A 59 -38.13 -26.74 -2.17
C ILE A 59 -39.36 -26.33 -2.98
N THR A 60 -40.24 -25.54 -2.36
CA THR A 60 -41.38 -24.94 -3.04
C THR A 60 -41.17 -23.44 -3.16
N VAL A 61 -41.06 -22.93 -4.38
CA VAL A 61 -40.84 -21.50 -4.67
C VAL A 61 -42.16 -20.86 -5.14
N GLU A 62 -42.47 -19.70 -4.58
CA GLU A 62 -43.66 -18.89 -4.90
C GLU A 62 -43.26 -17.42 -5.04
N GLY A 63 -43.89 -16.71 -5.97
CA GLY A 63 -43.52 -15.34 -6.35
C GLY A 63 -42.62 -15.28 -7.60
N PRO A 64 -42.18 -14.08 -8.02
CA PRO A 64 -41.28 -13.92 -9.17
C PRO A 64 -39.94 -14.63 -8.95
N VAL A 65 -39.50 -15.44 -9.92
CA VAL A 65 -38.25 -16.20 -9.86
C VAL A 65 -37.26 -15.64 -10.88
N GLY A 66 -36.06 -15.26 -10.43
CA GLY A 66 -34.99 -14.79 -11.30
C GLY A 66 -34.24 -15.93 -12.00
N GLN A 67 -33.14 -15.59 -12.66
CA GLN A 67 -32.40 -16.54 -13.51
C GLN A 67 -31.79 -17.71 -12.72
N ARG A 68 -31.49 -18.81 -13.42
CA ARG A 68 -30.72 -19.96 -12.91
C ARG A 68 -31.37 -20.74 -11.77
N LEU A 69 -32.70 -20.74 -11.71
CA LEU A 69 -33.45 -21.61 -10.79
C LEU A 69 -32.94 -23.06 -10.89
N GLY A 70 -32.60 -23.68 -9.76
CA GLY A 70 -32.15 -25.08 -9.74
C GLY A 70 -30.84 -25.37 -10.47
N SER A 71 -30.03 -24.34 -10.76
CA SER A 71 -28.76 -24.52 -11.45
C SER A 71 -27.73 -25.29 -10.60
N MET A 72 -26.96 -26.19 -11.22
CA MET A 72 -26.08 -27.12 -10.51
C MET A 72 -26.83 -28.05 -9.56
N GLY A 73 -28.13 -28.28 -9.83
CA GLY A 73 -29.03 -29.18 -9.12
C GLY A 73 -28.41 -30.56 -8.87
N MET A 74 -28.46 -31.06 -7.65
CA MET A 74 -27.90 -32.36 -7.30
C MET A 74 -28.99 -33.42 -7.08
N PHE A 75 -28.62 -34.69 -7.23
CA PHE A 75 -29.51 -35.82 -6.93
C PHE A 75 -30.06 -35.72 -5.50
N GLY A 76 -31.36 -35.99 -5.33
CA GLY A 76 -32.04 -35.87 -4.04
C GLY A 76 -32.58 -34.47 -3.75
N THR A 77 -32.56 -33.55 -4.70
CA THR A 77 -33.23 -32.25 -4.59
C THR A 77 -34.46 -32.20 -5.49
N GLU A 78 -35.62 -31.87 -4.91
CA GLU A 78 -36.87 -31.61 -5.63
C GLU A 78 -37.23 -30.13 -5.54
N ILE A 79 -37.41 -29.46 -6.67
CA ILE A 79 -37.76 -28.04 -6.74
C ILE A 79 -39.11 -27.91 -7.45
N VAL A 80 -40.08 -27.25 -6.82
CA VAL A 80 -41.39 -26.97 -7.40
C VAL A 80 -41.66 -25.47 -7.38
N VAL A 81 -41.85 -24.88 -8.56
CA VAL A 81 -42.17 -23.45 -8.71
C VAL A 81 -43.64 -23.29 -9.07
N LYS A 82 -44.36 -22.47 -8.30
CA LYS A 82 -45.81 -22.26 -8.49
C LYS A 82 -46.19 -21.36 -9.66
N GLY A 83 -45.22 -20.77 -10.35
CA GLY A 83 -45.42 -19.93 -11.54
C GLY A 83 -44.32 -20.18 -12.58
N SER A 84 -44.04 -19.16 -13.40
CA SER A 84 -42.98 -19.21 -14.41
C SER A 84 -41.57 -19.01 -13.81
N ALA A 85 -40.54 -19.42 -14.54
CA ALA A 85 -39.15 -19.19 -14.19
C ALA A 85 -38.41 -18.44 -15.31
N SER A 86 -37.51 -17.53 -14.92
CA SER A 86 -36.64 -16.80 -15.84
C SER A 86 -35.51 -17.71 -16.38
N ASP A 87 -34.55 -17.12 -17.09
CA ASP A 87 -33.62 -17.81 -17.97
C ASP A 87 -32.78 -18.83 -17.21
N ASP A 88 -32.28 -19.83 -17.93
CA ASP A 88 -31.34 -20.83 -17.43
C ASP A 88 -31.90 -21.72 -16.29
N ALA A 89 -33.22 -21.92 -16.24
CA ALA A 89 -33.85 -22.85 -15.30
C ALA A 89 -33.28 -24.28 -15.48
N GLY A 90 -32.62 -24.83 -14.47
CA GLY A 90 -31.94 -26.13 -14.53
C GLY A 90 -30.60 -26.10 -15.29
N TRP A 91 -29.94 -24.94 -15.38
CA TRP A 91 -28.61 -24.84 -16.00
C TRP A 91 -27.57 -25.67 -15.26
N ILE A 92 -26.84 -26.52 -15.99
CA ILE A 92 -25.89 -27.50 -15.43
C ILE A 92 -26.59 -28.39 -14.38
N ASN A 93 -27.82 -28.83 -14.63
CA ASN A 93 -28.46 -29.78 -13.71
C ASN A 93 -27.68 -31.10 -13.70
N CYS A 94 -27.33 -31.56 -12.49
CA CYS A 94 -26.53 -32.74 -12.20
C CYS A 94 -27.33 -33.80 -11.43
N GLY A 95 -28.67 -33.68 -11.36
CA GLY A 95 -29.52 -34.72 -10.79
C GLY A 95 -30.79 -34.25 -10.09
N ALA A 96 -31.05 -32.94 -10.00
CA ALA A 96 -32.26 -32.45 -9.34
C ALA A 96 -33.52 -32.67 -10.20
N ASP A 97 -34.66 -32.86 -9.55
CA ASP A 97 -35.98 -32.91 -10.17
C ASP A 97 -36.66 -31.55 -10.02
N ILE A 98 -36.78 -30.82 -11.13
CA ILE A 98 -37.30 -29.46 -11.18
C ILE A 98 -38.66 -29.47 -11.88
N THR A 99 -39.69 -28.92 -11.24
CA THR A 99 -41.03 -28.74 -11.81
C THR A 99 -41.41 -27.28 -11.79
N VAL A 100 -41.73 -26.72 -12.95
CA VAL A 100 -42.18 -25.34 -13.13
C VAL A 100 -43.65 -25.38 -13.55
N LEU A 101 -44.54 -24.79 -12.75
CA LEU A 101 -45.99 -24.77 -13.02
C LEU A 101 -46.43 -23.62 -13.95
N GLY A 102 -45.49 -22.91 -14.56
CA GLY A 102 -45.67 -21.92 -15.62
C GLY A 102 -44.73 -22.16 -16.80
N ASP A 103 -44.38 -21.10 -17.52
CA ASP A 103 -43.41 -21.13 -18.62
C ASP A 103 -41.97 -21.03 -18.08
N VAL A 104 -41.01 -21.50 -18.87
CA VAL A 104 -39.59 -21.19 -18.69
C VAL A 104 -39.10 -20.36 -19.87
N THR A 105 -38.27 -19.36 -19.61
CA THR A 105 -37.70 -18.50 -20.67
C THR A 105 -36.46 -19.14 -21.28
N ASP A 106 -35.46 -18.35 -21.70
CA ASP A 106 -34.40 -18.83 -22.57
C ASP A 106 -33.39 -19.71 -21.82
N GLY A 107 -32.73 -20.62 -22.52
CA GLY A 107 -31.64 -21.42 -21.96
C GLY A 107 -32.06 -22.47 -20.91
N ALA A 108 -33.36 -22.76 -20.77
CA ALA A 108 -33.80 -23.77 -19.81
C ALA A 108 -33.16 -25.14 -20.10
N HIS A 109 -32.70 -25.79 -19.04
CA HIS A 109 -31.98 -27.08 -19.06
C HIS A 109 -30.65 -27.08 -19.84
N ASN A 110 -30.09 -25.90 -20.13
CA ASN A 110 -28.81 -25.79 -20.83
C ASN A 110 -27.68 -26.47 -20.03
N ALA A 111 -26.81 -27.20 -20.74
CA ALA A 111 -25.67 -27.94 -20.19
C ALA A 111 -26.02 -28.96 -19.09
N ALA A 112 -27.28 -29.38 -18.96
CA ALA A 112 -27.66 -30.41 -18.00
C ALA A 112 -27.00 -31.75 -18.35
N ALA A 113 -26.51 -32.44 -17.32
CA ALA A 113 -25.87 -33.74 -17.42
C ALA A 113 -26.73 -34.88 -16.85
N GLN A 114 -27.65 -34.56 -15.93
CA GLN A 114 -28.59 -35.46 -15.26
C GLN A 114 -29.81 -34.68 -14.75
N GLY A 115 -30.76 -35.38 -14.13
CA GLY A 115 -31.94 -34.77 -13.48
C GLY A 115 -33.07 -34.49 -14.47
N LYS A 116 -34.15 -33.88 -13.96
CA LYS A 116 -35.37 -33.65 -14.74
C LYS A 116 -35.81 -32.19 -14.67
N LEU A 117 -36.33 -31.69 -15.78
CA LEU A 117 -37.06 -30.44 -15.86
C LEU A 117 -38.45 -30.70 -16.45
N TYR A 118 -39.49 -30.50 -15.64
CA TYR A 118 -40.89 -30.62 -16.03
C TYR A 118 -41.53 -29.23 -16.08
N VAL A 119 -42.06 -28.84 -17.23
CA VAL A 119 -42.60 -27.50 -17.48
C VAL A 119 -44.07 -27.60 -17.86
N GLN A 120 -44.97 -27.01 -17.06
CA GLN A 120 -46.41 -26.94 -17.38
C GLN A 120 -46.70 -26.01 -18.57
N GLY A 121 -45.85 -25.02 -18.83
CA GLY A 121 -45.93 -24.12 -19.98
C GLY A 121 -45.06 -24.55 -21.17
N GLY A 122 -44.52 -23.57 -21.88
CA GLY A 122 -43.53 -23.73 -22.94
C GLY A 122 -42.12 -23.29 -22.50
N GLY A 123 -41.13 -23.54 -23.36
CA GLY A 123 -39.74 -23.11 -23.19
C GLY A 123 -39.36 -21.96 -24.12
N GLY A 124 -38.48 -21.05 -23.69
CA GLY A 124 -37.95 -19.98 -24.53
C GLY A 124 -36.97 -20.46 -25.62
N ALA A 125 -36.20 -19.54 -26.18
CA ALA A 125 -35.13 -19.84 -27.11
C ALA A 125 -33.98 -20.61 -26.41
N ARG A 126 -33.21 -21.38 -27.18
CA ARG A 126 -32.01 -22.10 -26.73
C ARG A 126 -32.21 -23.03 -25.53
N CYS A 127 -33.44 -23.48 -25.29
CA CYS A 127 -33.68 -24.55 -24.32
C CYS A 127 -32.96 -25.84 -24.77
N ASP A 128 -32.54 -26.67 -23.81
CA ASP A 128 -31.83 -27.95 -24.05
C ASP A 128 -30.46 -27.86 -24.73
N THR A 129 -29.90 -26.66 -24.84
CA THR A 129 -28.59 -26.44 -25.45
C THR A 129 -27.49 -27.20 -24.68
N MET A 130 -26.51 -27.78 -25.38
CA MET A 130 -25.32 -28.43 -24.80
C MET A 130 -25.57 -29.49 -23.71
N THR A 131 -26.78 -30.06 -23.63
CA THR A 131 -27.08 -31.16 -22.69
C THR A 131 -26.19 -32.36 -22.98
N LYS A 132 -25.72 -33.05 -21.94
CA LYS A 132 -24.78 -34.17 -22.04
C LYS A 132 -25.34 -35.39 -21.33
N HIS A 133 -25.03 -36.57 -21.81
CA HIS A 133 -25.34 -37.80 -21.10
C HIS A 133 -24.04 -38.55 -20.80
N ASN A 134 -23.77 -38.74 -19.51
CA ASN A 134 -22.77 -39.67 -19.07
C ASN A 134 -23.43 -41.06 -18.91
N PRO A 135 -22.98 -42.10 -19.64
CA PRO A 135 -23.60 -43.42 -19.59
C PRO A 135 -23.62 -44.09 -18.20
N LYS A 136 -22.84 -43.58 -17.23
CA LYS A 136 -22.85 -44.07 -15.84
C LYS A 136 -24.10 -43.66 -15.05
N PHE A 137 -24.89 -42.71 -15.56
CA PHE A 137 -26.04 -42.14 -14.86
C PHE A 137 -27.26 -42.08 -15.78
N ASP A 138 -28.44 -41.85 -15.23
CA ASP A 138 -29.64 -41.65 -16.05
C ASP A 138 -29.50 -40.41 -16.94
N PRO A 139 -30.02 -40.45 -18.18
CA PRO A 139 -29.98 -39.29 -19.08
C PRO A 139 -30.79 -38.12 -18.49
N PRO A 140 -30.32 -36.88 -18.68
CA PRO A 140 -31.11 -35.70 -18.31
C PRO A 140 -32.40 -35.67 -19.13
N GLN A 141 -33.50 -35.25 -18.50
CA GLN A 141 -34.79 -35.20 -19.14
C GLN A 141 -35.43 -33.81 -19.05
N SER A 142 -35.93 -33.30 -20.16
CA SER A 142 -36.74 -32.09 -20.20
C SER A 142 -38.10 -32.36 -20.84
N TRP A 143 -39.16 -31.79 -20.25
CA TRP A 143 -40.53 -31.96 -20.70
C TRP A 143 -41.23 -30.61 -20.75
N TYR A 144 -41.81 -30.31 -21.90
CA TYR A 144 -42.53 -29.07 -22.19
C TYR A 144 -43.95 -29.40 -22.61
N PHE A 145 -44.94 -28.86 -21.90
CA PHE A 145 -46.34 -29.17 -22.15
C PHE A 145 -46.86 -28.50 -23.43
N ARG A 146 -46.39 -27.29 -23.72
CA ARG A 146 -46.77 -26.48 -24.88
C ARG A 146 -45.76 -26.67 -26.03
N ASP A 147 -44.99 -25.63 -26.34
CA ASP A 147 -43.98 -25.52 -27.40
C ASP A 147 -42.64 -25.01 -26.85
N VAL A 148 -41.60 -24.98 -27.69
CA VAL A 148 -40.27 -24.42 -27.39
C VAL A 148 -39.85 -23.39 -28.44
N GLY A 149 -38.96 -22.48 -28.04
CA GLY A 149 -38.49 -21.37 -28.89
C GLY A 149 -37.32 -21.73 -29.80
N ASP A 150 -36.78 -20.71 -30.47
CA ASP A 150 -35.75 -20.85 -31.51
C ASP A 150 -34.46 -21.50 -31.00
N THR A 151 -33.77 -22.22 -31.88
CA THR A 151 -32.48 -22.86 -31.62
C THR A 151 -32.56 -23.88 -30.48
N PHE A 152 -33.70 -24.55 -30.36
CA PHE A 152 -33.94 -25.61 -29.38
C PHE A 152 -32.97 -26.79 -29.58
N ALA A 153 -32.42 -27.33 -28.48
CA ALA A 153 -31.50 -28.48 -28.47
C ALA A 153 -30.21 -28.29 -29.30
N GLU A 154 -29.71 -27.05 -29.39
CA GLU A 154 -28.44 -26.74 -30.06
C GLU A 154 -27.26 -27.41 -29.35
N PHE A 155 -26.34 -28.03 -30.10
CA PHE A 155 -25.17 -28.73 -29.56
C PHE A 155 -25.51 -29.83 -28.52
N LYS A 156 -26.73 -30.38 -28.56
CA LYS A 156 -27.16 -31.45 -27.66
C LYS A 156 -26.32 -32.70 -27.88
N ALA A 157 -25.65 -33.14 -26.83
CA ALA A 157 -24.75 -34.30 -26.78
C ALA A 157 -25.28 -35.40 -25.85
N GLY A 158 -26.59 -35.42 -25.58
CA GLY A 158 -27.24 -36.45 -24.80
C GLY A 158 -28.53 -35.98 -24.12
N GLY A 159 -29.27 -36.91 -23.52
CA GLY A 159 -30.52 -36.63 -22.84
C GLY A 159 -31.77 -36.83 -23.70
N ILE A 160 -32.92 -36.67 -23.06
CA ILE A 160 -34.25 -36.86 -23.65
C ILE A 160 -35.06 -35.59 -23.48
N ALA A 161 -35.55 -35.01 -24.57
CA ALA A 161 -36.47 -33.89 -24.53
C ALA A 161 -37.85 -34.31 -25.05
N VAL A 162 -38.92 -33.82 -24.44
CA VAL A 162 -40.30 -34.10 -24.84
C VAL A 162 -41.10 -32.81 -24.97
N VAL A 163 -41.70 -32.57 -26.13
CA VAL A 163 -42.55 -31.40 -26.42
C VAL A 163 -43.97 -31.87 -26.78
N CYS A 164 -44.94 -31.66 -25.89
CA CYS A 164 -46.28 -32.23 -26.02
C CYS A 164 -47.21 -31.51 -27.02
N GLY A 165 -46.89 -30.26 -27.39
CA GLY A 165 -47.67 -29.47 -28.36
C GLY A 165 -49.09 -29.14 -27.92
N VAL A 166 -49.37 -29.09 -26.61
CA VAL A 166 -50.71 -28.75 -26.11
C VAL A 166 -50.83 -27.24 -26.01
N ASN A 167 -51.74 -26.64 -26.79
CA ASN A 167 -51.95 -25.18 -26.83
C ASN A 167 -50.64 -24.36 -27.03
N PRO A 168 -49.88 -24.64 -28.09
CA PRO A 168 -48.59 -23.98 -28.35
C PRO A 168 -48.76 -22.48 -28.63
N ARG A 169 -47.75 -21.67 -28.33
CA ARG A 169 -47.70 -20.23 -28.70
C ARG A 169 -47.72 -20.04 -30.22
N ASN A 170 -47.09 -20.96 -30.96
CA ASN A 170 -47.14 -21.02 -32.41
C ASN A 170 -47.67 -22.39 -32.88
N PRO A 171 -48.97 -22.48 -33.22
CA PRO A 171 -49.60 -23.72 -33.66
C PRO A 171 -49.00 -24.35 -34.91
N GLU A 172 -48.32 -23.56 -35.76
CA GLU A 172 -47.71 -24.02 -37.01
C GLU A 172 -46.25 -24.47 -36.85
N ASN A 173 -45.61 -24.19 -35.71
CA ASN A 173 -44.21 -24.54 -35.48
C ASN A 173 -43.89 -24.69 -33.99
N ILE A 174 -43.92 -25.92 -33.49
CA ILE A 174 -43.79 -26.17 -32.04
C ILE A 174 -42.34 -26.28 -31.52
N LEU A 175 -41.34 -26.28 -32.41
CA LEU A 175 -39.91 -26.40 -32.07
C LEU A 175 -39.07 -25.15 -32.37
N GLY A 176 -39.69 -24.03 -32.73
CA GLY A 176 -38.99 -22.81 -33.11
C GLY A 176 -38.18 -22.93 -34.42
N TYR A 177 -37.35 -21.93 -34.72
CA TYR A 177 -36.47 -21.91 -35.89
C TYR A 177 -35.13 -22.60 -35.60
N ARG A 178 -34.63 -23.39 -36.57
CA ARG A 178 -33.35 -24.13 -36.50
C ARG A 178 -33.15 -25.00 -35.25
N PRO A 179 -34.11 -25.87 -34.89
CA PRO A 179 -33.89 -26.83 -33.81
C PRO A 179 -32.79 -27.84 -34.18
N CYS A 180 -32.09 -28.32 -33.15
CA CYS A 180 -31.12 -29.41 -33.17
C CYS A 180 -29.83 -29.15 -33.98
N VAL A 181 -29.47 -27.89 -34.25
CA VAL A 181 -28.19 -27.56 -34.89
C VAL A 181 -27.03 -28.06 -34.02
N GLY A 182 -26.10 -28.80 -34.60
CA GLY A 182 -24.96 -29.39 -33.89
C GLY A 182 -25.31 -30.51 -32.90
N MET A 183 -26.54 -31.04 -32.92
CA MET A 183 -26.92 -32.17 -32.05
C MET A 183 -26.17 -33.44 -32.46
N VAL A 184 -25.42 -34.04 -31.52
CA VAL A 184 -24.58 -35.23 -31.76
C VAL A 184 -25.03 -36.48 -31.01
N ALA A 185 -25.85 -36.35 -29.95
CA ALA A 185 -26.45 -37.47 -29.22
C ALA A 185 -27.78 -37.06 -28.54
N GLY A 186 -28.56 -38.04 -28.08
CA GLY A 186 -29.87 -37.83 -27.41
C GLY A 186 -31.07 -37.99 -28.35
N VAL A 187 -32.26 -37.70 -27.82
CA VAL A 187 -33.53 -37.80 -28.57
C VAL A 187 -34.47 -36.66 -28.20
N VAL A 188 -35.19 -36.13 -29.20
CA VAL A 188 -36.28 -35.17 -29.02
C VAL A 188 -37.58 -35.80 -29.50
N TYR A 189 -38.52 -36.05 -28.60
CA TYR A 189 -39.88 -36.46 -28.91
C TYR A 189 -40.78 -35.25 -29.00
N PHE A 190 -41.62 -35.17 -30.03
CA PHE A 190 -42.54 -34.04 -30.18
C PHE A 190 -43.87 -34.45 -30.82
N ARG A 191 -44.93 -33.70 -30.50
CA ARG A 191 -46.27 -33.84 -31.07
C ARG A 191 -46.75 -32.50 -31.61
N GLY A 192 -47.02 -32.44 -32.92
CA GLY A 192 -47.45 -31.22 -33.62
C GLY A 192 -46.57 -30.85 -34.81
N PRO A 193 -46.93 -29.81 -35.57
CA PRO A 193 -46.21 -29.41 -36.78
C PRO A 193 -44.91 -28.66 -36.47
N ILE A 194 -43.94 -28.82 -37.37
CA ILE A 194 -42.66 -28.09 -37.37
C ILE A 194 -42.39 -27.52 -38.77
N LYS A 195 -41.75 -26.35 -38.86
CA LYS A 195 -41.41 -25.72 -40.15
C LYS A 195 -40.04 -26.10 -40.72
N GLY A 196 -39.14 -26.63 -39.90
CA GLY A 196 -37.81 -27.06 -40.32
C GLY A 196 -36.94 -27.52 -39.15
N TYR A 197 -35.83 -28.18 -39.44
CA TYR A 197 -34.85 -28.67 -38.48
C TYR A 197 -33.46 -28.76 -39.12
N SER A 198 -32.41 -29.04 -38.33
CA SER A 198 -31.06 -29.24 -38.89
C SER A 198 -30.95 -30.58 -39.65
N GLU A 199 -31.21 -30.56 -40.95
CA GLU A 199 -31.08 -31.74 -41.83
C GLU A 199 -29.64 -32.27 -41.97
N THR A 200 -28.66 -31.42 -41.66
CA THR A 200 -27.24 -31.82 -41.59
C THR A 200 -26.97 -32.70 -40.37
N ASP A 201 -27.60 -32.39 -39.24
CA ASP A 201 -27.26 -32.98 -37.94
C ASP A 201 -28.19 -34.11 -37.47
N VAL A 202 -29.48 -34.03 -37.78
CA VAL A 202 -30.49 -34.96 -37.26
C VAL A 202 -31.38 -35.52 -38.36
N LYS A 203 -31.99 -36.68 -38.08
CA LYS A 203 -33.01 -37.33 -38.89
C LYS A 203 -34.36 -37.30 -38.17
N LEU A 204 -35.41 -36.99 -38.94
CA LEU A 204 -36.81 -37.04 -38.50
C LEU A 204 -37.37 -38.45 -38.72
N LEU A 205 -37.84 -39.10 -37.66
CA LEU A 205 -38.32 -40.48 -37.67
C LEU A 205 -39.67 -40.63 -36.97
N ASP A 206 -40.39 -41.69 -37.34
CA ASP A 206 -41.50 -42.22 -36.56
C ASP A 206 -41.02 -42.88 -35.25
N LEU A 207 -41.91 -42.97 -34.27
CA LEU A 207 -41.65 -43.70 -33.03
C LEU A 207 -41.73 -45.21 -33.27
N THR A 208 -40.84 -45.95 -32.61
CA THR A 208 -40.92 -47.40 -32.47
C THR A 208 -41.82 -47.77 -31.30
N ASP A 209 -42.24 -49.04 -31.22
CA ASP A 209 -43.03 -49.54 -30.08
C ASP A 209 -42.30 -49.35 -28.74
N GLN A 210 -40.98 -49.44 -28.73
CA GLN A 210 -40.16 -49.21 -27.54
C GLN A 210 -40.17 -47.73 -27.12
N ASP A 211 -40.04 -46.82 -28.09
CA ASP A 211 -40.14 -45.37 -27.83
C ASP A 211 -41.51 -45.03 -27.27
N TRP A 212 -42.57 -45.58 -27.87
CA TRP A 212 -43.95 -45.36 -27.46
C TRP A 212 -44.22 -45.86 -26.04
N LYS A 213 -43.78 -47.08 -25.73
CA LYS A 213 -43.88 -47.64 -24.37
C LYS A 213 -43.16 -46.76 -23.36
N TRP A 214 -41.94 -46.32 -23.67
CA TRP A 214 -41.18 -45.43 -22.79
C TRP A 214 -41.90 -44.09 -22.58
N LEU A 215 -42.37 -43.47 -23.66
CA LEU A 215 -43.03 -42.17 -23.64
C LEU A 215 -44.28 -42.20 -22.76
N ILE A 216 -45.17 -43.17 -22.97
CA ILE A 216 -46.43 -43.26 -22.21
C ILE A 216 -46.19 -43.54 -20.72
N VAL A 217 -45.23 -44.42 -20.39
CA VAL A 217 -44.89 -44.74 -19.00
C VAL A 217 -44.37 -43.50 -18.27
N ASN A 218 -43.47 -42.73 -18.90
CA ASN A 218 -42.87 -41.54 -18.29
C ASN A 218 -43.76 -40.29 -18.36
N MET A 219 -44.77 -40.28 -19.23
CA MET A 219 -45.73 -39.18 -19.32
C MET A 219 -46.66 -39.11 -18.10
N LYS A 220 -47.02 -40.25 -17.49
CA LYS A 220 -47.85 -40.29 -16.27
C LYS A 220 -47.25 -39.48 -15.10
N PRO A 221 -45.99 -39.74 -14.66
CA PRO A 221 -45.39 -38.96 -13.58
C PRO A 221 -45.18 -37.50 -13.96
N TYR A 222 -44.85 -37.20 -15.21
CA TYR A 222 -44.76 -35.82 -15.71
C TYR A 222 -46.09 -35.06 -15.56
N LEU A 223 -47.18 -35.59 -16.13
CA LEU A 223 -48.50 -34.96 -16.06
C LEU A 223 -49.01 -34.81 -14.63
N LYS A 224 -48.69 -35.77 -13.75
CA LYS A 224 -48.98 -35.66 -12.31
C LYS A 224 -48.21 -34.49 -11.68
N ALA A 225 -46.91 -34.36 -11.98
CA ALA A 225 -46.07 -33.30 -11.43
C ALA A 225 -46.54 -31.90 -11.87
N ILE A 226 -46.91 -31.74 -13.14
CA ILE A 226 -47.42 -30.48 -13.68
C ILE A 226 -48.92 -30.26 -13.41
N LYS A 227 -49.59 -31.12 -12.64
CA LYS A 227 -51.03 -31.02 -12.32
C LYS A 227 -51.97 -31.01 -13.55
N ARG A 228 -51.68 -31.87 -14.54
CA ARG A 228 -52.50 -32.09 -15.76
C ARG A 228 -52.81 -33.57 -16.04
N PRO A 229 -53.17 -34.41 -15.04
CA PRO A 229 -53.39 -35.85 -15.27
C PRO A 229 -54.52 -36.15 -16.27
N GLU A 230 -55.50 -35.24 -16.41
CA GLU A 230 -56.64 -35.37 -17.33
C GLU A 230 -56.23 -35.42 -18.81
N ARG A 231 -55.07 -34.86 -19.15
CA ARG A 231 -54.54 -34.78 -20.52
C ARG A 231 -53.87 -36.06 -21.00
N TYR A 232 -53.71 -37.05 -20.12
CA TYR A 232 -53.06 -38.31 -20.45
C TYR A 232 -53.77 -39.05 -21.61
N LYS A 233 -55.10 -39.13 -21.58
CA LYS A 233 -55.87 -39.80 -22.64
C LYS A 233 -55.70 -39.14 -24.01
N GLU A 234 -55.53 -37.82 -24.04
CA GLU A 234 -55.29 -37.05 -25.27
C GLU A 234 -53.89 -37.35 -25.83
N LEU A 235 -52.87 -37.27 -24.97
CA LEU A 235 -51.47 -37.41 -25.39
C LEU A 235 -51.06 -38.86 -25.68
N SER A 236 -51.77 -39.84 -25.11
CA SER A 236 -51.56 -41.26 -25.33
C SER A 236 -52.52 -41.88 -26.36
N ARG A 237 -53.22 -41.06 -27.17
CA ARG A 237 -54.25 -41.53 -28.09
C ARG A 237 -53.70 -42.43 -29.20
N SER A 238 -52.59 -42.00 -29.82
CA SER A 238 -52.00 -42.69 -30.97
C SER A 238 -50.50 -42.45 -31.04
N ILE A 239 -49.74 -43.51 -31.33
CA ILE A 239 -48.29 -43.42 -31.60
C ILE A 239 -47.99 -42.52 -32.81
N LYS A 240 -48.93 -42.43 -33.77
CA LYS A 240 -48.77 -41.64 -35.01
C LYS A 240 -48.83 -40.13 -34.79
N ASP A 241 -49.31 -39.68 -33.63
CA ASP A 241 -49.38 -38.26 -33.29
C ASP A 241 -48.00 -37.69 -32.89
N TRP A 242 -47.01 -38.58 -32.71
CA TRP A 242 -45.68 -38.26 -32.24
C TRP A 242 -44.63 -38.56 -33.29
N LYS A 243 -43.57 -37.76 -33.29
CA LYS A 243 -42.35 -37.95 -34.09
C LYS A 243 -41.13 -37.80 -33.19
N LYS A 244 -39.96 -38.24 -33.68
CA LYS A 244 -38.69 -38.04 -32.99
C LYS A 244 -37.60 -37.49 -33.91
N LEU A 245 -36.76 -36.62 -33.36
CA LEU A 245 -35.48 -36.22 -33.95
C LEU A 245 -34.35 -36.95 -33.21
N VAL A 246 -33.47 -37.59 -33.98
CA VAL A 246 -32.26 -38.24 -33.47
C VAL A 246 -31.07 -37.85 -34.35
N PRO A 247 -29.86 -37.75 -33.79
CA PRO A 247 -28.69 -37.33 -34.55
C PRO A 247 -28.22 -38.43 -35.51
N PHE A 248 -27.58 -38.01 -36.59
CA PHE A 248 -26.79 -38.94 -37.40
C PHE A 248 -25.64 -39.49 -36.55
N THR A 249 -25.45 -40.80 -36.63
CA THR A 249 -24.29 -41.50 -36.06
C THR A 249 -22.99 -40.99 -36.69
N ALA A 250 -21.86 -41.17 -36.00
CA ALA A 250 -20.55 -40.79 -36.53
C ALA A 250 -20.27 -41.45 -37.90
N GLN A 251 -20.73 -42.68 -38.12
CA GLN A 251 -20.59 -43.40 -39.39
C GLN A 251 -21.46 -42.79 -40.50
N GLU A 252 -22.70 -42.39 -40.18
CA GLU A 252 -23.58 -41.68 -41.13
C GLU A 252 -23.02 -40.30 -41.48
N ARG A 253 -22.49 -39.56 -40.50
CA ARG A 253 -21.84 -38.26 -40.72
C ARG A 253 -20.57 -38.37 -41.56
N ALA A 254 -19.72 -39.36 -41.31
CA ALA A 254 -18.49 -39.59 -42.08
C ALA A 254 -18.75 -39.90 -43.57
N LYS A 255 -19.93 -40.45 -43.89
CA LYS A 255 -20.37 -40.69 -45.28
C LYS A 255 -20.92 -39.43 -45.95
N LYS A 256 -21.33 -38.41 -45.20
CA LYS A 256 -21.71 -37.10 -45.75
C LYS A 256 -20.45 -36.34 -46.15
N LYS A 257 -20.37 -35.90 -47.40
CA LYS A 257 -19.31 -34.99 -47.88
C LYS A 257 -19.62 -33.58 -47.37
N ASP A 258 -19.23 -33.27 -46.14
CA ASP A 258 -19.31 -31.88 -45.65
C ASP A 258 -18.12 -31.05 -46.15
N PHE A 259 -18.40 -29.78 -46.42
CA PHE A 259 -17.51 -28.77 -46.98
C PHE A 259 -16.28 -28.58 -46.08
N LYS A 260 -15.10 -29.05 -46.53
CA LYS A 260 -13.83 -28.85 -45.83
C LYS A 260 -13.24 -27.49 -46.21
N MET A 261 -13.62 -26.45 -45.48
CA MET A 261 -12.93 -25.16 -45.53
C MET A 261 -11.88 -25.12 -44.42
N SER A 262 -10.64 -24.79 -44.77
CA SER A 262 -9.62 -24.53 -43.75
C SER A 262 -9.95 -23.26 -42.97
N ILE A 263 -9.43 -23.14 -41.74
CA ILE A 263 -9.58 -21.90 -40.95
C ILE A 263 -9.01 -20.69 -41.70
N ALA A 264 -7.95 -20.88 -42.49
CA ALA A 264 -7.38 -19.81 -43.31
C ALA A 264 -8.34 -19.35 -44.41
N GLU A 265 -8.97 -20.30 -45.13
CA GLU A 265 -9.98 -20.01 -46.16
C GLU A 265 -11.27 -19.43 -45.56
N PHE A 266 -11.67 -19.88 -44.38
CA PHE A 266 -12.79 -19.30 -43.65
C PHE A 266 -12.48 -17.86 -43.27
N ARG A 267 -11.28 -17.60 -42.73
CA ARG A 267 -10.84 -16.27 -42.34
C ARG A 267 -10.86 -15.31 -43.54
N SER A 268 -10.16 -15.64 -44.61
CA SER A 268 -10.03 -14.74 -45.77
C SER A 268 -11.27 -14.72 -46.66
N GLY A 269 -11.97 -15.85 -46.80
CA GLY A 269 -13.07 -16.03 -47.74
C GLY A 269 -14.43 -15.63 -47.19
N ILE A 270 -14.65 -15.75 -45.88
CA ILE A 270 -15.92 -15.47 -45.21
C ILE A 270 -15.76 -14.37 -44.15
N TRP A 271 -14.94 -14.62 -43.11
CA TRP A 271 -14.88 -13.77 -41.93
C TRP A 271 -14.43 -12.34 -42.23
N GLU A 272 -13.25 -12.16 -42.84
CA GLU A 272 -12.72 -10.82 -43.14
C GLU A 272 -13.58 -10.06 -44.15
N LYS A 273 -14.29 -10.77 -45.04
CA LYS A 273 -15.28 -10.13 -45.93
C LYS A 273 -16.49 -9.62 -45.16
N SER A 274 -16.92 -10.33 -44.12
CA SER A 274 -18.09 -9.96 -43.33
C SER A 274 -17.79 -8.89 -42.28
N VAL A 275 -16.62 -8.95 -41.63
CA VAL A 275 -16.31 -8.11 -40.46
C VAL A 275 -15.04 -7.25 -40.61
N GLY A 276 -14.43 -7.21 -41.80
CA GLY A 276 -13.19 -6.47 -42.07
C GLY A 276 -11.91 -7.24 -41.74
N LYS A 277 -10.77 -6.78 -42.26
CA LYS A 277 -9.45 -7.39 -42.05
C LYS A 277 -9.06 -7.37 -40.58
N GLY A 278 -8.72 -8.52 -40.00
CA GLY A 278 -8.48 -8.65 -38.54
C GLY A 278 -9.75 -8.69 -37.69
N GLY A 279 -10.93 -8.63 -38.31
CA GLY A 279 -12.24 -8.63 -37.65
C GLY A 279 -12.46 -7.43 -36.73
N ILE A 280 -13.33 -7.61 -35.72
CA ILE A 280 -13.69 -6.56 -34.76
C ILE A 280 -12.52 -5.99 -33.95
N PHE A 281 -11.35 -6.66 -33.98
CA PHE A 281 -10.14 -6.22 -33.29
C PHE A 281 -9.04 -5.73 -34.25
N GLY A 282 -9.33 -5.60 -35.55
CA GLY A 282 -8.34 -5.31 -36.59
C GLY A 282 -7.52 -4.04 -36.32
N GLU A 283 -8.15 -2.99 -35.79
CA GLU A 283 -7.49 -1.72 -35.43
C GLU A 283 -6.55 -1.84 -34.22
N TYR A 284 -6.73 -2.85 -33.37
CA TYR A 284 -5.93 -3.09 -32.17
C TYR A 284 -4.78 -4.09 -32.41
N LEU A 285 -4.71 -4.68 -33.60
CA LEU A 285 -3.62 -5.58 -33.98
C LEU A 285 -2.44 -4.74 -34.49
N THR A 286 -1.53 -4.40 -33.59
CA THR A 286 -0.28 -3.68 -33.89
C THR A 286 0.85 -4.58 -34.38
N HIS A 287 0.66 -5.90 -34.32
CA HIS A 287 1.66 -6.90 -34.70
C HIS A 287 1.10 -7.93 -35.71
N PRO A 288 1.96 -8.65 -36.45
CA PRO A 288 1.54 -9.73 -37.33
C PRO A 288 0.82 -10.84 -36.55
N LEU A 289 -0.21 -11.43 -37.15
CA LEU A 289 -0.92 -12.59 -36.59
C LEU A 289 -0.06 -13.86 -36.70
N THR A 290 0.86 -14.03 -35.75
CA THR A 290 1.76 -15.19 -35.62
C THR A 290 1.30 -16.10 -34.49
N ILE A 291 1.84 -17.32 -34.47
CA ILE A 291 1.67 -18.23 -33.33
C ILE A 291 2.67 -17.77 -32.27
N LEU A 292 2.15 -17.23 -31.16
CA LEU A 292 2.98 -16.93 -30.00
C LEU A 292 3.26 -18.23 -29.22
N PRO A 293 4.49 -18.42 -28.71
CA PRO A 293 4.79 -19.51 -27.81
C PRO A 293 3.98 -19.37 -26.50
N TYR A 294 3.73 -20.49 -25.82
CA TYR A 294 3.01 -20.47 -24.54
C TYR A 294 3.74 -19.67 -23.45
N VAL A 295 5.08 -19.69 -23.50
CA VAL A 295 5.96 -18.85 -22.67
C VAL A 295 6.62 -17.85 -23.60
N THR A 296 6.27 -16.58 -23.45
CA THR A 296 6.79 -15.49 -24.28
C THR A 296 7.98 -14.79 -23.62
N THR A 297 8.85 -14.22 -24.45
CA THR A 297 9.98 -13.35 -24.04
C THR A 297 9.91 -12.05 -24.86
N GLY A 298 10.89 -11.15 -24.69
CA GLY A 298 10.97 -9.92 -25.48
C GLY A 298 9.75 -9.02 -25.30
N ASP A 299 9.15 -8.61 -26.43
CA ASP A 299 8.00 -7.72 -26.46
C ASP A 299 6.67 -8.45 -26.15
N ASP A 300 6.61 -9.77 -26.37
CA ASP A 300 5.39 -10.57 -26.22
C ASP A 300 5.12 -11.01 -24.77
N ARG A 301 6.02 -10.70 -23.82
CA ARG A 301 5.78 -10.95 -22.39
C ARG A 301 4.80 -9.93 -21.83
N ARG A 302 4.06 -10.32 -20.80
CA ARG A 302 3.09 -9.42 -20.14
C ARG A 302 3.75 -8.43 -19.18
N PHE A 303 4.75 -8.89 -18.43
CA PHE A 303 5.44 -8.09 -17.42
C PHE A 303 6.95 -8.18 -17.62
N ARG A 304 7.66 -7.13 -17.23
CA ARG A 304 9.13 -7.12 -17.20
C ARG A 304 9.63 -6.76 -15.80
N PRO A 305 10.70 -7.39 -15.31
CA PRO A 305 11.36 -6.96 -14.09
C PRO A 305 12.22 -5.73 -14.35
N VAL A 306 12.18 -4.76 -13.43
CA VAL A 306 13.00 -3.55 -13.48
C VAL A 306 13.81 -3.44 -12.18
N TRP A 307 15.11 -3.22 -12.32
CA TRP A 307 16.02 -3.02 -11.19
C TRP A 307 16.00 -1.56 -10.73
N ASN A 308 15.03 -1.22 -9.88
CA ASN A 308 14.76 0.13 -9.43
C ASN A 308 15.60 0.53 -8.21
N ASN A 309 16.92 0.35 -8.30
CA ASN A 309 17.84 0.68 -7.23
C ASN A 309 17.86 2.19 -6.95
N TYR A 310 17.80 2.59 -5.68
CA TYR A 310 17.72 3.99 -5.26
C TYR A 310 16.48 4.78 -5.75
N LYS A 311 15.44 4.11 -6.28
CA LYS A 311 14.15 4.75 -6.62
C LYS A 311 13.46 5.34 -5.37
N TYR A 312 13.52 4.62 -4.26
CA TYR A 312 12.96 5.04 -2.98
C TYR A 312 14.04 5.47 -2.00
N ALA A 313 13.70 6.38 -1.08
CA ALA A 313 14.51 6.65 0.09
C ALA A 313 14.29 5.55 1.14
N PRO A 314 15.37 4.96 1.70
CA PRO A 314 15.25 4.14 2.89
C PRO A 314 14.60 4.93 4.03
N PRO A 315 13.74 4.30 4.87
CA PRO A 315 13.03 5.03 5.93
C PRO A 315 13.97 5.78 6.89
N CYS A 316 15.14 5.21 7.20
CA CYS A 316 16.11 5.84 8.08
C CYS A 316 16.81 7.06 7.45
N GLU A 317 17.07 7.05 6.14
CA GLU A 317 17.65 8.19 5.43
C GLU A 317 16.61 9.31 5.29
N TYR A 318 15.37 8.96 4.94
CA TYR A 318 14.27 9.91 4.80
C TYR A 318 13.94 10.62 6.12
N ALA A 319 13.87 9.88 7.22
CA ALA A 319 13.57 10.44 8.54
C ALA A 319 14.74 11.25 9.14
N CYS A 320 15.94 11.17 8.56
CA CYS A 320 17.09 11.94 9.01
C CYS A 320 17.01 13.37 8.44
N PRO A 321 16.90 14.43 9.25
CA PRO A 321 16.88 15.80 8.72
C PRO A 321 18.15 16.21 7.97
N THR A 322 19.27 15.55 8.27
CA THR A 322 20.55 15.72 7.57
C THR A 322 20.66 14.85 6.30
N GLY A 323 19.77 13.87 6.12
CA GLY A 323 19.77 12.96 4.98
C GLY A 323 20.99 12.03 4.93
N ILE A 324 21.46 11.53 6.07
CA ILE A 324 22.63 10.64 6.16
C ILE A 324 22.26 9.23 5.67
N PRO A 325 22.91 8.69 4.62
CA PRO A 325 22.58 7.40 4.04
C PRO A 325 23.22 6.25 4.84
N SER A 326 22.58 5.89 5.96
CA SER A 326 23.08 4.85 6.88
C SER A 326 23.23 3.47 6.23
N GLN A 327 22.39 3.15 5.26
CA GLN A 327 22.48 1.94 4.45
C GLN A 327 23.73 1.91 3.56
N LYS A 328 24.21 3.06 3.05
CA LYS A 328 25.46 3.13 2.29
C LYS A 328 26.67 2.86 3.20
N ARG A 329 26.62 3.30 4.46
CA ARG A 329 27.64 2.94 5.46
C ARG A 329 27.69 1.43 5.66
N ALA A 330 26.53 0.79 5.83
CA ALA A 330 26.45 -0.66 5.96
C ALA A 330 26.94 -1.37 4.68
N GLN A 331 26.65 -0.83 3.49
CA GLN A 331 27.17 -1.36 2.23
C GLN A 331 28.70 -1.31 2.17
N LEU A 332 29.31 -0.16 2.52
CA LEU A 332 30.76 -0.01 2.55
C LEU A 332 31.42 -1.00 3.54
N ILE A 333 30.83 -1.17 4.72
CA ILE A 333 31.36 -2.11 5.72
C ILE A 333 31.32 -3.56 5.21
N ARG A 334 30.24 -3.96 4.52
CA ARG A 334 30.14 -5.29 3.89
C ARG A 334 31.09 -5.48 2.70
N ALA A 335 31.61 -4.39 2.15
CA ALA A 335 32.66 -4.39 1.14
C ALA A 335 34.06 -4.20 1.76
N ASP A 336 34.22 -4.52 3.05
CA ASP A 336 35.46 -4.41 3.83
C ASP A 336 36.06 -2.99 3.91
N LYS A 337 35.23 -1.97 3.67
CA LYS A 337 35.61 -0.55 3.67
C LYS A 337 35.15 0.17 4.94
N LEU A 338 35.55 -0.35 6.10
CA LEU A 338 35.13 0.18 7.40
C LEU A 338 35.52 1.66 7.59
N HIS A 339 36.75 2.04 7.22
CA HIS A 339 37.19 3.43 7.36
C HIS A 339 36.34 4.39 6.52
N GLU A 340 36.13 4.08 5.24
CA GLU A 340 35.28 4.87 4.33
C GLU A 340 33.84 4.97 4.85
N ALA A 341 33.32 3.91 5.46
CA ALA A 341 31.97 3.89 6.04
C ALA A 341 31.82 4.78 7.29
N LEU A 342 32.87 4.85 8.11
CA LEU A 342 32.91 5.74 9.27
C LEU A 342 33.20 7.19 8.85
N GLU A 343 33.95 7.41 7.78
CA GLU A 343 34.20 8.73 7.20
C GLU A 343 32.99 9.31 6.47
N LEU A 344 32.16 8.47 5.82
CA LEU A 344 31.04 8.92 4.98
C LEU A 344 30.13 9.95 5.67
N VAL A 345 29.89 9.80 6.98
CA VAL A 345 29.04 10.72 7.74
C VAL A 345 29.60 12.15 7.79
N LEU A 346 30.93 12.32 7.67
CA LEU A 346 31.60 13.63 7.63
C LEU A 346 31.31 14.40 6.35
N GLN A 347 30.83 13.74 5.29
CA GLN A 347 30.30 14.42 4.10
C GLN A 347 28.92 15.07 4.36
N TYR A 348 28.29 14.77 5.50
CA TYR A 348 26.93 15.20 5.83
C TYR A 348 26.89 16.07 7.09
N SER A 349 27.74 15.78 8.07
CA SER A 349 27.79 16.50 9.36
C SER A 349 29.22 16.59 9.88
N PRO A 350 29.67 17.77 10.39
CA PRO A 350 30.94 17.87 11.11
C PRO A 350 30.91 17.25 12.52
N LEU A 351 29.71 16.96 13.04
CA LEU A 351 29.47 16.56 14.44
C LEU A 351 28.77 15.19 14.58
N PRO A 352 29.21 14.11 13.89
CA PRO A 352 28.56 12.80 13.98
C PRO A 352 28.51 12.21 15.39
N ALA A 353 29.56 12.35 16.21
CA ALA A 353 29.57 11.77 17.55
C ALA A 353 28.75 12.63 18.53
N SER A 354 28.99 13.94 18.57
CA SER A 354 28.26 14.85 19.47
C SER A 354 26.78 14.90 19.17
N VAL A 355 26.41 14.84 17.88
CA VAL A 355 25.00 14.94 17.48
C VAL A 355 24.37 13.57 17.35
N CYS A 356 24.81 12.74 16.40
CA CYS A 356 24.18 11.44 16.15
C CYS A 356 24.44 10.44 17.29
N GLY A 357 25.63 10.49 17.90
CA GLY A 357 26.04 9.59 18.98
C GLY A 357 25.45 9.93 20.35
N GLU A 358 25.21 11.21 20.66
CA GLU A 358 24.83 11.63 22.02
C GLU A 358 23.43 12.22 22.13
N ILE A 359 23.16 13.33 21.42
CA ILE A 359 21.98 14.18 21.69
C ILE A 359 20.78 13.95 20.75
N CYS A 360 21.00 13.39 19.56
CA CYS A 360 19.95 13.20 18.57
C CYS A 360 18.87 12.24 19.12
N PRO A 361 17.58 12.53 18.95
CA PRO A 361 16.52 11.57 19.29
C PRO A 361 16.48 10.35 18.35
N ASN A 362 17.37 10.30 17.36
CA ASN A 362 17.55 9.20 16.41
C ASN A 362 16.26 8.80 15.68
N LEU A 363 15.59 9.78 15.07
CA LEU A 363 14.41 9.58 14.21
C LEU A 363 14.64 8.52 13.12
N CYS A 364 15.87 8.43 12.62
CA CYS A 364 16.30 7.41 11.68
C CYS A 364 16.23 5.98 12.24
N MET A 365 16.49 5.79 13.54
CA MET A 365 16.36 4.52 14.24
C MET A 365 14.89 4.21 14.53
N GLN A 366 14.09 5.22 14.90
CA GLN A 366 12.64 5.07 15.09
C GLN A 366 11.93 4.64 13.81
N ALA A 367 12.33 5.18 12.65
CA ALA A 367 11.81 4.81 11.34
C ALA A 367 12.42 3.52 10.78
N CYS A 368 13.43 2.92 11.43
CA CYS A 368 14.16 1.80 10.87
C CYS A 368 13.26 0.57 10.71
N THR A 369 13.17 0.03 9.49
CA THR A 369 12.43 -1.22 9.21
C THR A 369 12.85 -2.37 10.13
N ARG A 370 14.13 -2.43 10.50
CA ARG A 370 14.66 -3.46 11.40
C ARG A 370 14.04 -3.43 12.80
N GLY A 371 13.67 -2.24 13.29
CA GLY A 371 12.99 -2.08 14.58
C GLY A 371 11.59 -2.71 14.64
N ARG A 372 11.05 -3.16 13.51
CA ARG A 372 9.80 -3.94 13.43
C ARG A 372 10.00 -5.45 13.58
N VAL A 373 11.26 -5.90 13.60
CA VAL A 373 11.64 -7.31 13.72
C VAL A 373 12.32 -7.55 15.06
N ASP A 374 13.35 -6.75 15.36
CA ASP A 374 14.06 -6.77 16.62
C ASP A 374 14.44 -5.34 17.04
N ARG A 375 15.73 -5.04 17.27
CA ARG A 375 16.21 -3.69 17.58
C ARG A 375 16.62 -2.96 16.30
N ALA A 376 16.37 -1.65 16.23
CA ALA A 376 16.79 -0.83 15.12
C ALA A 376 18.30 -0.94 14.81
N TYR A 377 18.69 -0.69 13.55
CA TYR A 377 20.08 -0.54 13.17
C TYR A 377 20.71 0.60 14.00
N ASN A 378 21.80 0.31 14.70
CA ASN A 378 22.34 1.19 15.74
C ASN A 378 23.14 2.37 15.15
N ILE A 379 22.42 3.32 14.57
CA ILE A 379 22.98 4.53 13.95
C ILE A 379 23.67 5.42 15.00
N LYS A 380 23.19 5.41 16.25
CA LYS A 380 23.78 6.11 17.39
C LYS A 380 25.23 5.69 17.60
N GLU A 381 25.47 4.41 17.88
CA GLU A 381 26.83 3.90 18.13
C GLU A 381 27.70 4.00 16.87
N MET A 382 27.12 3.89 15.68
CA MET A 382 27.82 4.19 14.43
C MET A 382 28.24 5.66 14.32
N GLY A 383 27.48 6.61 14.86
CA GLY A 383 27.86 8.03 14.96
C GLY A 383 29.04 8.21 15.92
N SER A 384 28.97 7.59 17.09
CA SER A 384 30.04 7.59 18.09
C SER A 384 31.34 6.97 17.57
N ALA A 385 31.25 5.90 16.77
CA ALA A 385 32.40 5.25 16.15
C ALA A 385 33.17 6.16 15.16
N SER A 386 32.54 7.23 14.66
CA SER A 386 33.18 8.22 13.78
C SER A 386 33.98 9.31 14.52
N LEU A 387 34.08 9.25 15.86
CA LEU A 387 34.78 10.24 16.67
C LEU A 387 36.29 10.32 16.34
N GLU A 388 36.91 9.20 16.02
CA GLU A 388 38.35 9.08 15.74
C GLU A 388 38.72 9.35 14.27
N ILE A 389 37.72 9.55 13.40
CA ILE A 389 37.98 9.78 11.97
C ILE A 389 38.49 11.20 11.76
N LYS A 390 39.57 11.32 10.98
CA LYS A 390 40.21 12.59 10.61
C LYS A 390 39.33 13.43 9.68
N ALA A 391 39.64 14.73 9.57
CA ALA A 391 38.97 15.58 8.61
C ALA A 391 39.20 15.08 7.15
N PRO A 392 38.15 14.98 6.31
CA PRO A 392 38.31 14.68 4.90
C PRO A 392 39.10 15.78 4.19
N LYS A 393 39.79 15.42 3.11
CA LYS A 393 40.56 16.39 2.32
C LYS A 393 39.62 17.32 1.53
N PRO A 394 39.77 18.65 1.64
CA PRO A 394 39.04 19.60 0.80
C PRO A 394 39.32 19.43 -0.70
N GLN A 395 38.36 19.80 -1.52
CA GLN A 395 38.51 19.95 -2.96
C GLN A 395 39.45 21.12 -3.31
N LYS A 396 39.78 21.24 -4.61
CA LYS A 396 40.63 22.33 -5.12
C LYS A 396 40.04 23.70 -4.77
N LYS A 397 40.90 24.63 -4.35
CA LYS A 397 40.52 25.99 -3.98
C LYS A 397 39.79 26.71 -5.12
N THR A 398 38.69 27.38 -4.81
CA THR A 398 37.85 28.12 -5.76
C THR A 398 38.16 29.63 -5.80
N SER A 399 38.92 30.12 -4.81
CA SER A 399 39.20 31.55 -4.56
C SER A 399 37.95 32.41 -4.26
N ARG A 400 36.79 31.77 -4.01
CA ARG A 400 35.54 32.44 -3.61
C ARG A 400 35.43 32.50 -2.09
N LYS A 401 34.89 33.61 -1.57
CA LYS A 401 34.83 33.91 -0.14
C LYS A 401 33.41 33.90 0.39
N ALA A 402 33.16 33.10 1.42
CA ALA A 402 31.88 33.03 2.11
C ALA A 402 32.03 33.40 3.59
N ALA A 403 31.11 34.21 4.11
CA ALA A 403 31.01 34.48 5.54
C ALA A 403 29.89 33.66 6.17
N VAL A 404 30.14 33.12 7.36
CA VAL A 404 29.12 32.44 8.17
C VAL A 404 29.01 33.17 9.51
N ILE A 405 27.79 33.61 9.86
CA ILE A 405 27.52 34.31 11.12
C ILE A 405 26.84 33.35 12.09
N GLY A 406 27.56 32.95 13.14
CA GLY A 406 27.15 31.99 14.16
C GLY A 406 27.95 30.69 14.08
N GLY A 407 28.58 30.31 15.18
CA GLY A 407 29.38 29.09 15.37
C GLY A 407 28.62 27.94 16.03
N GLY A 408 27.29 27.94 15.93
CA GLY A 408 26.43 26.83 16.33
C GLY A 408 26.36 25.70 15.28
N PRO A 409 25.60 24.63 15.52
CA PRO A 409 25.59 23.43 14.66
C PRO A 409 25.29 23.70 13.19
N GLY A 410 24.35 24.61 12.90
CA GLY A 410 24.02 25.01 11.52
C GLY A 410 25.17 25.75 10.84
N GLY A 411 25.78 26.71 11.53
CA GLY A 411 26.93 27.47 11.01
C GLY A 411 28.17 26.62 10.83
N LEU A 412 28.46 25.72 11.78
CA LEU A 412 29.51 24.71 11.64
C LEU A 412 29.25 23.81 10.41
N SER A 413 28.01 23.36 10.19
CA SER A 413 27.65 22.57 9.01
C SER A 413 27.93 23.32 7.70
N VAL A 414 27.45 24.56 7.56
CA VAL A 414 27.69 25.38 6.36
C VAL A 414 29.18 25.58 6.11
N ALA A 415 29.91 26.01 7.14
CA ALA A 415 31.32 26.33 7.01
C ALA A 415 32.14 25.09 6.64
N TRP A 416 31.83 23.95 7.26
CA TRP A 416 32.43 22.66 6.94
C TRP A 416 32.19 22.25 5.48
N GLN A 417 30.94 22.33 5.03
CA GLN A 417 30.55 21.92 3.67
C GLN A 417 31.15 22.83 2.60
N LEU A 418 31.17 24.14 2.82
CA LEU A 418 31.78 25.10 1.89
C LEU A 418 33.30 24.95 1.84
N ALA A 419 33.95 24.73 2.99
CA ALA A 419 35.39 24.47 3.06
C ALA A 419 35.76 23.16 2.34
N LEU A 420 35.00 22.07 2.54
CA LEU A 420 35.19 20.82 1.79
C LEU A 420 35.08 21.01 0.28
N LYS A 421 34.23 21.93 -0.19
CA LYS A 421 34.07 22.28 -1.61
C LYS A 421 35.13 23.27 -2.13
N GLY A 422 36.12 23.62 -1.31
CA GLY A 422 37.28 24.43 -1.71
C GLY A 422 37.09 25.95 -1.57
N HIS A 423 36.02 26.43 -0.95
CA HIS A 423 35.82 27.86 -0.72
C HIS A 423 36.62 28.37 0.49
N ASP A 424 36.94 29.66 0.50
CA ASP A 424 37.52 30.33 1.67
C ASP A 424 36.40 30.81 2.59
N VAL A 425 36.40 30.35 3.84
CA VAL A 425 35.28 30.57 4.77
C VAL A 425 35.76 31.31 6.01
N ASP A 426 35.13 32.46 6.29
CA ASP A 426 35.26 33.20 7.54
C ASP A 426 34.01 32.96 8.41
N LEU A 427 34.21 32.37 9.58
CA LEU A 427 33.14 32.09 10.55
C LEU A 427 33.23 33.08 11.72
N TYR A 428 32.16 33.82 11.97
CA TYR A 428 32.07 34.81 13.04
C TYR A 428 31.19 34.29 14.19
N GLU A 429 31.77 34.11 15.37
CA GLU A 429 31.08 33.65 16.58
C GLU A 429 31.12 34.75 17.64
N ALA A 430 29.97 35.02 18.27
CA ALA A 430 29.83 36.09 19.25
C ALA A 430 30.51 35.75 20.59
N GLU A 431 30.55 34.48 20.96
CA GLU A 431 31.11 33.98 22.20
C GLU A 431 32.58 33.53 22.04
N GLY A 432 33.22 33.16 23.15
CA GLY A 432 34.61 32.72 23.19
C GLY A 432 34.86 31.27 22.72
N LYS A 433 33.82 30.53 22.32
CA LYS A 433 33.91 29.11 21.91
C LYS A 433 32.89 28.76 20.83
N LEU A 434 33.25 27.78 19.99
CA LEU A 434 32.34 27.17 19.01
C LEU A 434 31.41 26.15 19.66
N GLY A 435 30.31 25.84 18.96
CA GLY A 435 29.31 24.84 19.36
C GLY A 435 27.91 25.43 19.61
N GLY A 436 27.80 26.76 19.78
CA GLY A 436 26.52 27.43 20.05
C GLY A 436 25.80 26.80 21.25
N LYS A 437 24.49 26.53 21.14
CA LYS A 437 23.72 25.88 22.20
C LYS A 437 24.26 24.52 22.65
N LEU A 438 25.03 23.80 21.82
CA LEU A 438 25.69 22.54 22.25
C LEU A 438 26.74 22.77 23.34
N GLU A 439 27.55 23.82 23.18
CA GLU A 439 28.58 24.18 24.16
C GLU A 439 27.97 24.93 25.34
N LEU A 440 27.01 25.82 25.05
CA LEU A 440 26.47 26.78 26.00
C LEU A 440 25.32 26.23 26.84
N CYS A 441 24.42 25.40 26.31
CA CYS A 441 23.15 25.10 26.98
C CYS A 441 22.89 23.60 27.24
N ILE A 442 23.45 22.69 26.45
CA ILE A 442 23.18 21.26 26.64
C ILE A 442 23.86 20.75 27.92
N PRO A 443 23.13 20.04 28.80
CA PRO A 443 23.69 19.43 30.01
C PRO A 443 24.89 18.52 29.74
N ARG A 444 25.89 18.54 30.64
CA ARG A 444 27.15 17.77 30.46
C ARG A 444 26.96 16.26 30.57
N GLU A 445 25.93 15.81 31.29
CA GLU A 445 25.53 14.41 31.36
C GLU A 445 24.96 13.87 30.03
N ARG A 446 24.37 14.75 29.21
CA ARG A 446 23.86 14.41 27.89
C ARG A 446 24.91 14.52 26.79
N LEU A 447 25.77 15.53 26.87
CA LEU A 447 26.84 15.75 25.90
C LEU A 447 28.20 15.86 26.61
N PRO A 448 28.99 14.77 26.64
CA PRO A 448 30.32 14.79 27.22
C PRO A 448 31.24 15.78 26.49
N GLN A 449 31.81 16.72 27.23
CA GLN A 449 32.68 17.78 26.71
C GLN A 449 33.87 17.27 25.88
N LYS A 450 34.42 16.11 26.24
CA LYS A 450 35.51 15.47 25.49
C LYS A 450 35.13 15.12 24.05
N VAL A 451 33.86 14.76 23.81
CA VAL A 451 33.35 14.38 22.48
C VAL A 451 33.23 15.63 21.62
N LEU A 452 32.56 16.68 22.13
CA LEU A 452 32.40 17.94 21.41
C LEU A 452 33.75 18.59 21.08
N ARG A 453 34.66 18.70 22.05
CA ARG A 453 35.99 19.30 21.82
C ARG A 453 36.75 18.62 20.70
N LYS A 454 36.73 17.29 20.68
CA LYS A 454 37.42 16.51 19.65
C LYS A 454 36.88 16.78 18.25
N GLU A 455 35.57 16.88 18.09
CA GLU A 455 34.98 17.20 16.79
C GLU A 455 35.17 18.67 16.39
N ILE A 456 35.21 19.59 17.36
CA ILE A 456 35.56 21.00 17.13
C ILE A 456 37.04 21.15 16.72
N ASP A 457 37.94 20.34 17.27
CA ASP A 457 39.35 20.35 16.86
C ASP A 457 39.49 19.80 15.43
N ARG A 458 38.81 18.69 15.10
CA ARG A 458 38.70 18.22 13.70
C ARG A 458 38.12 19.29 12.77
N PHE A 459 37.12 20.03 13.22
CA PHE A 459 36.52 21.12 12.44
C PHE A 459 37.56 22.20 12.07
N LYS A 460 38.52 22.50 12.95
CA LYS A 460 39.58 23.49 12.69
C LYS A 460 40.62 23.01 11.68
N GLU A 461 40.81 21.70 11.52
CA GLU A 461 41.79 21.11 10.59
C GLU A 461 41.52 21.45 9.11
N ILE A 462 40.25 21.74 8.76
CA ILE A 462 39.83 21.95 7.36
C ILE A 462 40.21 23.34 6.79
N GLY A 463 40.77 24.23 7.63
CA GLY A 463 41.24 25.55 7.21
C GLY A 463 40.16 26.64 7.15
N ILE A 464 39.20 26.61 8.08
CA ILE A 464 38.20 27.67 8.27
C ILE A 464 38.77 28.77 9.15
N ASN A 465 38.61 30.03 8.75
CA ASN A 465 39.06 31.18 9.52
C ASN A 465 38.02 31.52 10.60
N VAL A 466 38.32 31.19 11.85
CA VAL A 466 37.39 31.36 12.97
C VAL A 466 37.66 32.66 13.72
N HIS A 467 36.65 33.54 13.77
CA HIS A 467 36.66 34.82 14.48
C HIS A 467 35.75 34.73 15.72
N LEU A 468 36.33 34.34 16.86
CA LEU A 468 35.64 34.27 18.15
C LEU A 468 35.43 35.67 18.75
N ASN A 469 34.59 35.80 19.77
CA ASN A 469 34.28 37.05 20.48
C ASN A 469 33.86 38.20 19.54
N THR A 470 33.25 37.87 18.41
CA THR A 470 32.92 38.80 17.33
C THR A 470 31.40 38.90 17.18
N LYS A 471 30.78 39.70 18.04
CA LYS A 471 29.34 40.01 17.92
C LYS A 471 29.07 40.88 16.70
N VAL A 472 28.27 40.38 15.77
CA VAL A 472 27.93 41.10 14.53
C VAL A 472 26.78 42.07 14.78
N HIS A 473 27.09 43.37 14.75
CA HIS A 473 26.12 44.47 14.70
C HIS A 473 25.97 45.01 13.27
N ARG A 474 25.02 45.92 13.03
CA ARG A 474 24.72 46.47 11.69
C ARG A 474 25.96 46.89 10.89
N LYS A 475 26.81 47.76 11.47
CA LYS A 475 28.07 48.19 10.81
C LYS A 475 29.03 47.04 10.50
N LYS A 476 29.15 46.05 11.38
CA LYS A 476 30.01 44.87 11.17
C LYS A 476 29.44 43.97 10.07
N PHE A 477 28.12 43.79 10.03
CA PHE A 477 27.46 43.08 8.95
C PHE A 477 27.74 43.74 7.60
N ASP A 478 27.64 45.07 7.51
CA ASP A 478 27.90 45.79 6.26
C ASP A 478 29.36 45.64 5.79
N LEU A 479 30.33 45.53 6.72
CA LEU A 479 31.72 45.21 6.38
C LEU A 479 31.86 43.78 5.85
N ILE A 480 31.29 42.80 6.56
CA ILE A 480 31.30 41.38 6.16
C ILE A 480 30.67 41.22 4.77
N TYR A 481 29.52 41.85 4.53
CA TYR A 481 28.79 41.77 3.27
C TYR A 481 29.55 42.39 2.08
N LYS A 482 30.42 43.39 2.34
CA LYS A 482 31.29 43.99 1.33
C LYS A 482 32.53 43.15 1.03
N SER A 483 33.07 42.42 2.01
CA SER A 483 34.33 41.68 1.86
C SER A 483 34.16 40.23 1.41
N HIS A 484 32.92 39.73 1.31
CA HIS A 484 32.60 38.36 0.92
C HIS A 484 31.62 38.34 -0.26
N ASP A 485 31.71 37.28 -1.06
CA ASP A 485 30.80 37.04 -2.18
C ASP A 485 29.38 36.75 -1.65
N VAL A 486 29.29 36.06 -0.53
CA VAL A 486 28.02 35.58 0.08
C VAL A 486 28.11 35.54 1.60
N VAL A 487 26.97 35.74 2.27
CA VAL A 487 26.84 35.68 3.73
C VAL A 487 25.76 34.66 4.11
N VAL A 488 26.06 33.76 5.04
CA VAL A 488 25.09 32.81 5.61
C VAL A 488 24.85 33.14 7.08
N VAL A 489 23.61 33.43 7.42
CA VAL A 489 23.16 33.80 8.76
C VAL A 489 22.67 32.55 9.49
N ALA A 490 23.47 32.09 10.45
CA ALA A 490 23.20 30.95 11.30
C ALA A 490 23.25 31.35 12.79
N CYS A 491 22.78 32.57 13.09
CA CYS A 491 22.89 33.18 14.42
C CYS A 491 22.02 32.53 15.49
N GLY A 492 21.09 31.65 15.11
CA GLY A 492 20.19 30.95 16.02
C GLY A 492 19.17 31.84 16.73
N ALA A 493 18.40 31.22 17.63
CA ALA A 493 17.44 31.91 18.50
C ALA A 493 18.02 32.08 19.90
N HIS A 494 18.37 33.30 20.27
CA HIS A 494 19.02 33.64 21.55
C HIS A 494 18.27 34.70 22.36
N ARG A 495 17.17 35.26 21.83
CA ARG A 495 16.33 36.20 22.57
C ARG A 495 15.20 35.42 23.25
N PRO A 496 15.21 35.26 24.58
CA PRO A 496 14.15 34.54 25.27
C PRO A 496 12.81 35.27 25.16
N ARG A 497 11.72 34.52 25.06
CA ARG A 497 10.37 35.07 25.21
C ARG A 497 10.10 35.35 26.68
N ILE A 498 9.56 36.53 26.96
CA ILE A 498 9.19 36.96 28.31
C ILE A 498 7.67 36.98 28.42
N MET A 499 7.15 36.47 29.53
CA MET A 499 5.71 36.51 29.83
C MET A 499 5.27 37.93 30.21
N ASN A 500 4.07 38.32 29.80
CA ASN A 500 3.46 39.58 30.22
C ASN A 500 2.66 39.42 31.53
N VAL A 501 3.35 39.06 32.61
CA VAL A 501 2.76 38.92 33.95
C VAL A 501 3.53 39.73 34.99
N PRO A 502 2.89 40.21 36.07
CA PRO A 502 3.59 40.82 37.19
C PRO A 502 4.67 39.89 37.76
N GLY A 503 5.87 40.41 37.98
CA GLY A 503 7.02 39.63 38.45
C GLY A 503 7.78 38.86 37.37
N SER A 504 7.39 38.94 36.10
CA SER A 504 8.11 38.31 34.97
C SER A 504 9.60 38.70 34.89
N LYS A 505 9.95 39.95 35.26
CA LYS A 505 11.34 40.43 35.30
C LYS A 505 12.20 39.77 36.37
N ASP A 506 11.57 39.16 37.38
CA ASP A 506 12.24 38.45 38.47
C ASP A 506 12.49 36.96 38.15
N MET A 507 11.93 36.47 37.04
CA MET A 507 12.11 35.11 36.56
C MET A 507 13.37 35.02 35.69
N VAL A 508 14.01 33.86 35.68
CA VAL A 508 15.25 33.62 34.91
C VAL A 508 14.93 32.91 33.60
N PRO A 509 15.40 33.40 32.44
CA PRO A 509 15.26 32.65 31.19
C PRO A 509 16.04 31.32 31.21
N ALA A 510 15.46 30.27 30.63
CA ALA A 510 16.10 28.95 30.55
C ALA A 510 17.47 28.99 29.85
N TYR A 511 17.58 29.78 28.78
CA TYR A 511 18.85 29.99 28.08
C TYR A 511 19.94 30.51 29.02
N ASP A 512 19.64 31.54 29.81
CA ASP A 512 20.60 32.16 30.74
C ASP A 512 20.96 31.21 31.89
N PHE A 513 19.96 30.48 32.42
CA PHE A 513 20.17 29.49 33.47
C PHE A 513 21.14 28.38 33.02
N LEU A 514 20.86 27.74 31.89
CA LEU A 514 21.70 26.66 31.35
C LEU A 514 23.08 27.16 30.91
N LYS A 515 23.14 28.37 30.31
CA LYS A 515 24.41 29.01 29.94
C LYS A 515 25.26 29.33 31.17
N GLY A 516 24.67 29.87 32.23
CA GLY A 516 25.35 30.17 33.49
C GLY A 516 26.05 28.92 34.04
N ILE A 517 25.30 27.82 34.18
CA ILE A 517 25.84 26.55 34.67
C ILE A 517 27.04 26.08 33.82
N ASN A 518 26.88 26.02 32.51
CA ASN A 518 27.91 25.53 31.60
C ASN A 518 29.15 26.42 31.48
N THR A 519 29.03 27.70 31.87
CA THR A 519 30.14 28.67 31.90
C THR A 519 30.78 28.82 33.28
N GLY A 520 30.26 28.11 34.30
CA GLY A 520 30.79 28.08 35.66
C GLY A 520 30.09 29.01 36.66
N ASP A 521 29.01 29.67 36.25
CA ASP A 521 28.14 30.51 37.10
C ASP A 521 26.87 29.73 37.50
N ALA A 522 27.06 28.53 38.06
CA ALA A 522 25.97 27.67 38.48
C ALA A 522 25.30 28.23 39.76
N PRO A 523 23.96 28.33 39.80
CA PRO A 523 23.27 28.84 40.99
C PRO A 523 23.30 27.83 42.14
N ASP A 524 23.45 28.32 43.38
CA ASP A 524 23.25 27.48 44.58
C ASP A 524 21.76 27.34 44.88
N LEU A 525 21.21 26.16 44.61
CA LEU A 525 19.80 25.85 44.81
C LEU A 525 19.57 24.95 46.03
N LYS A 526 20.57 24.77 46.90
CA LYS A 526 20.47 23.90 48.07
C LYS A 526 19.25 24.24 48.94
N GLY A 527 18.33 23.28 49.04
CA GLY A 527 17.12 23.42 49.87
C GLY A 527 16.01 24.29 49.26
N ARG A 528 16.18 24.79 48.04
CA ARG A 528 15.23 25.68 47.35
C ARG A 528 14.20 24.92 46.52
N SER A 529 13.00 25.51 46.39
CA SER A 529 11.93 25.03 45.51
C SER A 529 11.98 25.77 44.17
N VAL A 530 12.06 25.04 43.07
CA VAL A 530 12.18 25.62 41.72
C VAL A 530 10.92 25.33 40.91
N VAL A 531 10.40 26.34 40.22
CA VAL A 531 9.31 26.17 39.26
C VAL A 531 9.83 26.48 37.85
N VAL A 532 9.63 25.54 36.92
CA VAL A 532 9.96 25.71 35.50
C VAL A 532 8.67 25.96 34.73
N ILE A 533 8.56 27.11 34.05
CA ILE A 533 7.42 27.42 33.18
C ILE A 533 7.74 26.96 31.76
N GLY A 534 7.06 25.90 31.31
CA GLY A 534 7.27 25.22 30.04
C GLY A 534 7.87 23.82 30.25
N ALA A 535 7.17 22.79 29.77
CA ALA A 535 7.54 21.38 29.92
C ALA A 535 7.95 20.74 28.57
N GLY A 536 8.72 21.47 27.75
CA GLY A 536 9.43 20.92 26.59
C GLY A 536 10.82 20.37 26.95
N ASN A 537 11.57 19.83 25.98
CA ASN A 537 12.92 19.26 26.22
C ASN A 537 13.85 20.22 26.98
N VAL A 538 13.87 21.51 26.61
CA VAL A 538 14.67 22.52 27.32
C VAL A 538 14.20 22.71 28.77
N GLY A 539 12.89 22.66 29.02
CA GLY A 539 12.35 22.74 30.38
C GLY A 539 12.74 21.54 31.23
N MET A 540 12.82 20.34 30.65
CA MET A 540 13.29 19.15 31.34
C MET A 540 14.80 19.20 31.59
N ASP A 541 15.61 19.72 30.66
CA ASP A 541 17.04 19.97 30.91
C ASP A 541 17.23 20.96 32.07
N VAL A 542 16.44 22.05 32.12
CA VAL A 542 16.43 22.99 33.25
C VAL A 542 16.07 22.28 34.55
N ALA A 543 15.06 21.39 34.52
CA ALA A 543 14.63 20.68 35.71
C ALA A 543 15.70 19.73 36.25
N ALA A 544 16.36 18.97 35.37
CA ALA A 544 17.47 18.10 35.71
C ALA A 544 18.66 18.90 36.28
N GLU A 545 19.07 19.96 35.60
CA GLU A 545 20.19 20.80 36.04
C GLU A 545 19.88 21.54 37.36
N ALA A 546 18.62 21.89 37.61
CA ALA A 546 18.20 22.47 38.89
C ALA A 546 18.40 21.48 40.05
N TYR A 547 18.08 20.20 39.85
CA TYR A 547 18.38 19.15 40.84
C TYR A 547 19.89 18.96 41.03
N HIS A 548 20.68 18.96 39.95
CA HIS A 548 22.14 18.88 40.04
C HIS A 548 22.77 20.06 40.78
N CYS A 549 22.11 21.23 40.74
CA CYS A 549 22.46 22.41 41.53
C CYS A 549 21.94 22.37 42.98
N GLY A 550 21.31 21.27 43.42
CA GLY A 550 20.90 21.03 44.81
C GLY A 550 19.45 21.39 45.15
N ALA A 551 18.59 21.65 44.16
CA ALA A 551 17.18 21.94 44.40
C ALA A 551 16.51 20.85 45.24
N LYS A 552 15.68 21.26 46.20
CA LYS A 552 14.92 20.34 47.05
C LYS A 552 13.76 19.71 46.29
N GLU A 553 13.06 20.53 45.51
CA GLU A 553 11.92 20.12 44.70
C GLU A 553 11.87 20.96 43.43
N VAL A 554 11.57 20.31 42.31
CA VAL A 554 11.38 20.97 41.01
C VAL A 554 10.01 20.61 40.48
N THR A 555 9.23 21.62 40.11
CA THR A 555 7.93 21.44 39.44
C THR A 555 7.96 22.14 38.09
N ALA A 556 7.75 21.38 37.02
CA ALA A 556 7.51 21.93 35.69
C ALA A 556 6.01 22.14 35.47
N VAL A 557 5.64 23.32 34.98
CA VAL A 557 4.25 23.69 34.70
C VAL A 557 4.10 24.04 33.23
N ASP A 558 3.01 23.60 32.59
CA ASP A 558 2.74 23.90 31.19
C ASP A 558 1.24 24.16 30.97
N ILE A 559 0.92 24.97 29.97
CA ILE A 559 -0.46 25.29 29.55
C ILE A 559 -1.08 24.16 28.74
N GLN A 560 -0.26 23.27 28.18
CA GLN A 560 -0.64 22.15 27.34
C GLN A 560 0.01 20.85 27.84
N GLU A 561 -0.36 19.73 27.22
CA GLU A 561 0.33 18.46 27.46
C GLU A 561 1.84 18.61 27.18
N PRO A 562 2.73 18.09 28.05
CA PRO A 562 4.17 18.28 27.95
C PRO A 562 4.70 17.87 26.58
N ALA A 563 5.40 18.79 25.92
CA ALA A 563 6.03 18.53 24.62
C ALA A 563 7.36 17.78 24.74
N ALA A 564 7.85 17.54 25.96
CA ALA A 564 9.10 16.83 26.21
C ALA A 564 8.98 15.33 25.89
N PHE A 565 10.07 14.74 25.42
CA PHE A 565 10.16 13.31 25.14
C PHE A 565 11.61 12.81 25.23
N GLY A 566 11.76 11.49 25.32
CA GLY A 566 13.07 10.84 25.32
C GLY A 566 13.88 11.12 26.59
N LYS A 567 15.21 11.13 26.45
CA LYS A 567 16.15 11.19 27.58
C LYS A 567 15.93 12.40 28.48
N GLU A 568 15.60 13.55 27.90
CA GLU A 568 15.34 14.77 28.66
C GLU A 568 14.24 14.57 29.69
N LEU A 569 13.10 14.01 29.27
CA LEU A 569 11.98 13.71 30.15
C LEU A 569 12.34 12.61 31.16
N GLU A 570 12.95 11.51 30.68
CA GLU A 570 13.34 10.37 31.52
C GLU A 570 14.27 10.78 32.66
N ILE A 571 15.27 11.63 32.39
CA ILE A 571 16.21 12.15 33.40
C ILE A 571 15.45 13.01 34.40
N ALA A 572 14.67 13.99 33.95
CA ALA A 572 13.94 14.89 34.83
C ALA A 572 12.98 14.13 35.75
N GLU A 573 12.24 13.15 35.24
CA GLU A 573 11.35 12.29 36.02
C GLU A 573 12.12 11.41 37.02
N SER A 574 13.26 10.83 36.61
CA SER A 574 14.10 10.01 37.50
C SER A 574 14.65 10.78 38.69
N LEU A 575 14.87 12.09 38.53
CA LEU A 575 15.28 13.01 39.59
C LEU A 575 14.10 13.53 40.44
N GLY A 576 12.86 13.18 40.09
CA GLY A 576 11.65 13.50 40.84
C GLY A 576 10.95 14.79 40.40
N THR A 577 11.14 15.24 39.16
CA THR A 577 10.41 16.41 38.62
C THR A 577 8.91 16.13 38.57
N LYS A 578 8.12 17.02 39.18
CA LYS A 578 6.66 16.96 39.06
C LYS A 578 6.23 17.79 37.86
N ILE A 579 5.39 17.23 36.99
CA ILE A 579 4.86 17.94 35.83
C ILE A 579 3.36 18.21 36.04
N VAL A 580 2.96 19.48 35.94
CA VAL A 580 1.57 19.90 36.17
C VAL A 580 1.05 20.67 34.96
N TRP A 581 -0.07 20.21 34.40
CA TRP A 581 -0.74 20.81 33.25
C TRP A 581 -2.24 20.45 33.27
N PRO A 582 -3.12 21.26 32.64
CA PRO A 582 -2.85 22.61 32.14
C PRO A 582 -2.75 23.62 33.28
N MET A 583 -1.76 24.51 33.25
CA MET A 583 -1.49 25.48 34.31
C MET A 583 -0.99 26.81 33.74
N PHE A 584 -1.69 27.91 34.03
CA PHE A 584 -1.42 29.25 33.50
C PHE A 584 -0.91 30.17 34.61
N ALA A 585 0.30 30.69 34.48
CA ALA A 585 0.86 31.59 35.47
C ALA A 585 0.20 32.97 35.40
N GLU A 586 -0.22 33.50 36.56
CA GLU A 586 -0.87 34.81 36.71
C GLU A 586 0.12 35.88 37.18
N LYS A 587 0.93 35.58 38.21
CA LYS A 587 1.98 36.47 38.74
C LYS A 587 3.04 35.70 39.52
N TYR A 588 4.24 36.28 39.61
CA TYR A 588 5.31 35.81 40.48
C TYR A 588 5.66 36.85 41.54
N GLU A 589 5.68 36.44 42.81
CA GLU A 589 6.07 37.30 43.93
C GLU A 589 7.35 36.76 44.57
N LYS A 590 8.51 37.19 44.05
CA LYS A 590 9.83 36.77 44.54
C LYS A 590 10.02 36.97 46.05
N LYS A 591 9.50 38.08 46.60
CA LYS A 591 9.57 38.36 48.06
C LYS A 591 8.86 37.32 48.91
N ASN A 592 7.75 36.77 48.41
CA ASN A 592 6.94 35.76 49.10
C ASN A 592 7.36 34.34 48.72
N GLY A 593 8.30 34.17 47.76
CA GLY A 593 8.74 32.88 47.25
C GLY A 593 7.60 32.06 46.66
N LYS A 594 6.66 32.69 45.95
CA LYS A 594 5.47 32.03 45.39
C LYS A 594 5.15 32.48 43.97
N ILE A 595 4.70 31.52 43.18
CA ILE A 595 4.07 31.75 41.87
C ILE A 595 2.58 31.41 41.98
N TYR A 596 1.73 32.26 41.40
CA TYR A 596 0.28 32.16 41.44
C TYR A 596 -0.25 31.81 40.05
N PHE A 597 -1.32 31.02 40.03
CA PHE A 597 -1.95 30.53 38.80
C PHE A 597 -3.39 31.00 38.70
N THR A 598 -3.91 31.06 37.47
CA THR A 598 -5.26 31.61 37.20
C THR A 598 -6.40 30.78 37.77
N ASP A 599 -6.14 29.54 38.21
CA ASP A 599 -7.11 28.67 38.89
C ASP A 599 -7.22 28.97 40.40
N GLY A 600 -6.50 29.97 40.89
CA GLY A 600 -6.45 30.37 42.30
C GLY A 600 -5.43 29.59 43.13
N THR A 601 -4.71 28.63 42.54
CA THR A 601 -3.65 27.88 43.23
C THR A 601 -2.33 28.65 43.26
N SER A 602 -1.42 28.22 44.12
CA SER A 602 -0.05 28.75 44.16
C SER A 602 0.95 27.66 44.51
N LEU A 603 2.17 27.80 43.99
CA LEU A 603 3.31 26.94 44.32
C LEU A 603 4.40 27.74 45.00
N LYS A 604 5.11 27.11 45.94
CA LYS A 604 6.35 27.65 46.48
C LYS A 604 7.41 27.64 45.38
N ALA A 605 8.02 28.78 45.11
CA ALA A 605 9.01 28.99 44.07
C ALA A 605 10.05 30.01 44.53
N ASP A 606 11.15 29.52 45.11
CA ASP A 606 12.32 30.33 45.47
C ASP A 606 13.06 30.80 44.20
N LEU A 607 12.91 30.07 43.09
CA LEU A 607 13.34 30.43 41.74
C LEU A 607 12.27 30.01 40.73
N VAL A 608 12.01 30.88 39.75
CA VAL A 608 11.19 30.56 38.57
C VAL A 608 12.06 30.66 37.32
N VAL A 609 12.10 29.59 36.54
CA VAL A 609 12.81 29.55 35.25
C VAL A 609 11.80 29.49 34.11
N ILE A 610 11.88 30.41 33.13
CA ILE A 610 10.97 30.45 31.98
C ILE A 610 11.60 29.75 30.78
N SER A 611 10.92 28.73 30.25
CA SER A 611 11.31 27.92 29.09
C SER A 611 10.20 27.90 28.01
N ILE A 612 9.66 29.06 27.65
CA ILE A 612 8.55 29.19 26.67
C ILE A 612 9.03 29.50 25.24
N GLY A 613 10.30 29.28 24.95
CA GLY A 613 10.91 29.41 23.63
C GLY A 613 11.72 30.69 23.42
N ASP A 614 12.57 30.66 22.39
CA ASP A 614 13.47 31.74 21.99
C ASP A 614 13.08 32.33 20.63
N MET A 615 13.56 33.54 20.36
CA MET A 615 13.47 34.26 19.09
C MET A 615 14.87 34.60 18.57
N PRO A 616 15.06 34.74 17.25
CA PRO A 616 16.33 35.15 16.69
C PRO A 616 16.62 36.62 16.94
N MET A 617 17.91 36.95 17.03
CA MET A 617 18.38 38.32 17.10
C MET A 617 18.73 38.79 15.69
N THR A 618 17.91 39.67 15.12
CA THR A 618 18.00 40.05 13.69
C THR A 618 18.28 41.54 13.46
N GLU A 619 18.55 42.31 14.51
CA GLU A 619 18.75 43.77 14.43
C GLU A 619 19.97 44.19 13.60
N PHE A 620 20.91 43.27 13.37
CA PHE A 620 22.10 43.54 12.57
C PHE A 620 21.85 43.42 11.06
N LEU A 621 20.70 42.86 10.65
CA LEU A 621 20.39 42.62 9.24
C LEU A 621 19.99 43.91 8.51
N PRO A 622 20.28 44.01 7.22
CA PRO A 622 19.80 45.11 6.37
C PRO A 622 18.30 44.96 6.09
N PRO A 623 17.59 46.06 5.77
CA PRO A 623 16.19 46.01 5.32
C PRO A 623 15.94 45.11 4.10
N SER A 624 16.97 44.82 3.30
CA SER A 624 16.88 43.89 2.17
C SER A 624 16.66 42.42 2.56
N VAL A 625 16.83 42.08 3.85
CA VAL A 625 16.58 40.73 4.38
C VAL A 625 15.30 40.79 5.22
N HIS A 626 14.23 40.22 4.68
CA HIS A 626 12.91 40.28 5.30
C HIS A 626 12.81 39.39 6.54
N THR A 627 12.16 39.91 7.58
CA THR A 627 11.82 39.18 8.79
C THR A 627 10.32 39.26 9.07
N ASP A 628 9.76 38.27 9.74
CA ASP A 628 8.39 38.33 10.22
C ASP A 628 8.24 39.26 11.45
N LYS A 629 7.01 39.40 11.96
CA LYS A 629 6.69 40.22 13.14
C LYS A 629 7.39 39.77 14.43
N ASN A 630 7.87 38.54 14.50
CA ASN A 630 8.58 37.97 15.65
C ASN A 630 10.11 37.97 15.42
N GLY A 631 10.58 38.53 14.30
CA GLY A 631 12.00 38.61 13.94
C GLY A 631 12.54 37.38 13.19
N TRP A 632 11.72 36.38 12.87
CA TRP A 632 12.16 35.21 12.10
C TRP A 632 12.57 35.60 10.69
N ILE A 633 13.77 35.19 10.26
CA ILE A 633 14.24 35.48 8.91
C ILE A 633 13.45 34.64 7.92
N GLN A 634 12.86 35.30 6.92
CA GLN A 634 12.16 34.60 5.84
C GLN A 634 13.18 34.00 4.88
N ALA A 635 13.21 32.68 4.80
CA ALA A 635 14.05 31.94 3.87
C ALA A 635 13.31 30.71 3.31
N ASP A 636 13.66 30.29 2.10
CA ASP A 636 13.17 29.04 1.51
C ASP A 636 13.89 27.80 2.10
N ASP A 637 13.53 26.60 1.64
CA ASP A 637 14.13 25.34 2.13
C ASP A 637 15.62 25.20 1.79
N ALA A 638 16.13 25.95 0.81
CA ALA A 638 17.55 26.04 0.49
C ALA A 638 18.26 27.16 1.27
N GLY A 639 17.51 27.95 2.05
CA GLY A 639 18.01 29.05 2.86
C GLY A 639 18.11 30.39 2.12
N HIS A 640 17.59 30.53 0.89
CA HIS A 640 17.59 31.82 0.18
C HIS A 640 16.71 32.82 0.91
N THR A 641 17.24 34.02 1.17
CA THR A 641 16.43 35.14 1.69
C THR A 641 15.99 36.07 0.56
N SER A 642 15.28 37.15 0.91
CA SER A 642 14.96 38.24 -0.02
C SER A 642 16.18 38.96 -0.59
N ASN A 643 17.38 38.77 -0.02
CA ASN A 643 18.63 39.25 -0.60
C ASN A 643 19.40 38.09 -1.27
N PRO A 644 19.70 38.17 -2.59
CA PRO A 644 20.37 37.10 -3.33
C PRO A 644 21.76 36.66 -2.81
N ARG A 645 22.45 37.50 -2.03
CA ARG A 645 23.77 37.19 -1.45
C ARG A 645 23.70 36.88 0.04
N VAL A 646 22.49 36.77 0.62
CA VAL A 646 22.30 36.44 2.03
C VAL A 646 21.42 35.21 2.14
N TYR A 647 21.93 34.20 2.85
CA TYR A 647 21.20 32.99 3.20
C TYR A 647 20.92 32.97 4.69
N ALA A 648 19.88 32.27 5.14
CA ALA A 648 19.56 32.09 6.55
C ALA A 648 19.11 30.66 6.84
N ILE A 649 19.55 30.12 7.99
CA ILE A 649 19.31 28.71 8.33
C ILE A 649 19.12 28.48 9.84
N GLY A 650 18.67 27.27 10.17
CA GLY A 650 18.56 26.78 11.55
C GLY A 650 17.58 27.60 12.38
N ASP A 651 17.87 27.74 13.68
CA ASP A 651 17.05 28.51 14.62
C ASP A 651 17.02 30.03 14.30
N ALA A 652 17.65 30.52 13.23
CA ALA A 652 17.45 31.88 12.76
C ALA A 652 16.17 32.04 11.92
N THR A 653 15.70 30.95 11.29
CA THR A 653 14.51 30.95 10.42
C THR A 653 13.31 30.28 11.09
N ARG A 654 13.54 29.21 11.86
CA ARG A 654 12.54 28.51 12.68
C ARG A 654 13.19 27.61 13.71
N LEU A 655 12.55 27.39 14.86
CA LEU A 655 13.02 26.42 15.85
C LEU A 655 12.97 24.98 15.31
N GLY A 656 13.93 24.15 15.70
CA GLY A 656 13.92 22.72 15.39
C GLY A 656 14.99 21.93 16.15
N LEU A 657 15.15 20.66 15.78
CA LEU A 657 16.24 19.82 16.32
C LEU A 657 17.61 20.25 15.79
N VAL A 658 18.67 19.91 16.52
CA VAL A 658 20.06 20.15 16.09
C VAL A 658 20.36 19.55 14.70
N THR A 659 19.81 18.38 14.40
CA THR A 659 19.95 17.72 13.10
C THR A 659 19.28 18.49 11.96
N HIS A 660 18.20 19.24 12.23
CA HIS A 660 17.61 20.16 11.25
C HIS A 660 18.57 21.31 10.95
N ALA A 661 19.17 21.93 11.96
CA ALA A 661 20.15 23.00 11.74
C ALA A 661 21.34 22.53 10.89
N ILE A 662 21.86 21.33 11.15
CA ILE A 662 22.93 20.72 10.35
C ILE A 662 22.47 20.44 8.92
N GLY A 663 21.27 19.88 8.76
CA GLY A 663 20.66 19.59 7.45
C GLY A 663 20.44 20.85 6.61
N HIS A 664 19.87 21.89 7.22
CA HIS A 664 19.73 23.22 6.59
C HIS A 664 21.10 23.75 6.17
N GLY A 665 22.14 23.60 7.00
CA GLY A 665 23.49 24.04 6.67
C GLY A 665 24.10 23.34 5.47
N ARG A 666 23.88 22.02 5.33
CA ARG A 666 24.31 21.27 4.15
C ARG A 666 23.62 21.76 2.88
N THR A 667 22.29 21.85 2.93
CA THR A 667 21.49 22.30 1.80
C THR A 667 21.85 23.72 1.37
N ALA A 668 22.00 24.64 2.33
CA ALA A 668 22.41 26.02 2.03
C ALA A 668 23.83 26.07 1.46
N ALA A 669 24.76 25.23 1.93
CA ALA A 669 26.10 25.15 1.35
C ALA A 669 26.09 24.65 -0.10
N ASP A 670 25.19 23.72 -0.47
CA ASP A 670 25.02 23.29 -1.86
C ASP A 670 24.47 24.43 -2.74
N ALA A 671 23.46 25.16 -2.26
CA ALA A 671 22.90 26.33 -2.95
C ALA A 671 23.94 27.45 -3.13
N VAL A 672 24.66 27.78 -2.06
CA VAL A 672 25.75 28.76 -2.07
C VAL A 672 26.87 28.32 -3.01
N HIS A 673 27.28 27.05 -2.99
CA HIS A 673 28.30 26.55 -3.90
C HIS A 673 27.86 26.66 -5.37
N ALA A 674 26.59 26.37 -5.69
CA ALA A 674 26.06 26.56 -7.04
C ALA A 674 26.12 28.04 -7.45
N LEU A 675 25.65 28.96 -6.58
CA LEU A 675 25.73 30.41 -6.81
C LEU A 675 27.17 30.87 -7.09
N LEU A 676 28.12 30.49 -6.22
CA LEU A 676 29.54 30.86 -6.35
C LEU A 676 30.22 30.25 -7.58
N SER A 677 29.66 29.15 -8.10
CA SER A 677 30.12 28.48 -9.31
C SER A 677 29.41 28.97 -10.58
N GLY A 678 28.51 29.97 -10.48
CA GLY A 678 27.76 30.50 -11.62
C GLY A 678 26.68 29.55 -12.15
N ARG A 679 26.16 28.66 -11.31
CA ARG A 679 25.10 27.68 -11.65
C ARG A 679 23.83 27.97 -10.87
N SER A 680 22.68 27.63 -11.44
CA SER A 680 21.42 27.61 -10.69
C SER A 680 21.38 26.40 -9.76
N TYR A 681 20.84 26.58 -8.55
CA TYR A 681 20.57 25.49 -7.64
C TYR A 681 19.12 25.04 -7.79
N ASN A 682 18.94 23.81 -8.26
CA ASN A 682 17.64 23.15 -8.24
C ASN A 682 17.67 22.10 -7.14
N MET A 683 16.90 22.32 -6.07
CA MET A 683 16.77 21.34 -5.01
C MET A 683 16.17 20.04 -5.60
N PRO A 684 16.83 18.88 -5.42
CA PRO A 684 16.30 17.63 -5.94
C PRO A 684 14.93 17.32 -5.30
N PRO A 685 13.96 16.80 -6.06
CA PRO A 685 12.67 16.41 -5.49
C PRO A 685 12.89 15.29 -4.45
N PRO A 686 12.13 15.30 -3.33
CA PRO A 686 12.25 14.27 -2.32
C PRO A 686 11.84 12.92 -2.91
N LYS A 687 12.67 11.90 -2.70
CA LYS A 687 12.32 10.53 -3.10
C LYS A 687 11.16 10.01 -2.22
N PRO A 688 10.23 9.23 -2.78
CA PRO A 688 9.22 8.57 -1.97
C PRO A 688 9.89 7.60 -0.99
N VAL A 689 9.31 7.48 0.21
CA VAL A 689 9.78 6.54 1.23
C VAL A 689 9.52 5.11 0.75
N ALA A 690 10.48 4.22 0.96
CA ALA A 690 10.29 2.80 0.70
C ALA A 690 9.18 2.24 1.62
N PRO A 691 8.10 1.66 1.07
CA PRO A 691 7.09 0.98 1.89
C PRO A 691 7.73 -0.19 2.65
N TYR A 692 7.33 -0.38 3.91
CA TYR A 692 7.91 -1.41 4.76
C TYR A 692 7.67 -2.82 4.21
N GLU A 693 6.54 -3.02 3.54
CA GLU A 693 6.07 -4.29 2.95
C GLU A 693 6.96 -4.76 1.79
N LYS A 694 7.73 -3.85 1.18
CA LYS A 694 8.69 -4.21 0.13
C LYS A 694 9.91 -4.96 0.67
N ILE A 695 10.20 -4.80 1.97
CA ILE A 695 11.40 -5.36 2.60
C ILE A 695 11.06 -6.73 3.17
N LYS A 696 11.75 -7.78 2.70
CA LYS A 696 11.46 -9.16 3.11
C LYS A 696 12.26 -9.50 4.34
N THR A 697 11.64 -9.30 5.49
CA THR A 697 12.27 -9.50 6.80
C THR A 697 12.71 -10.95 7.05
N ALA A 698 12.07 -11.93 6.39
CA ALA A 698 12.38 -13.35 6.51
C ALA A 698 13.82 -13.74 6.10
N TYR A 699 14.55 -12.88 5.37
CA TYR A 699 15.94 -13.13 4.96
C TYR A 699 16.98 -12.71 6.01
N TYR A 700 16.54 -12.22 7.17
CA TYR A 700 17.44 -11.61 8.16
C TYR A 700 17.27 -12.29 9.51
N ASP A 701 18.39 -12.76 10.07
CA ASP A 701 18.42 -13.34 11.41
C ASP A 701 18.02 -12.34 12.48
N VAL A 702 17.32 -12.82 13.51
CA VAL A 702 16.90 -12.04 14.67
C VAL A 702 18.08 -11.83 15.62
N CYS A 703 18.31 -10.57 16.00
CA CYS A 703 19.28 -10.16 17.00
C CYS A 703 18.80 -10.55 18.40
N LYS A 704 19.66 -11.22 19.17
CA LYS A 704 19.35 -11.72 20.53
C LYS A 704 19.96 -10.87 21.64
N GLY A 705 20.47 -9.69 21.31
CA GLY A 705 21.09 -8.76 22.26
C GLY A 705 22.61 -8.73 22.19
N GLU A 706 23.19 -9.14 21.08
CA GLU A 706 24.63 -9.10 20.83
C GLU A 706 25.18 -7.66 21.04
N PRO A 707 26.41 -7.51 21.54
CA PRO A 707 27.02 -6.19 21.70
C PRO A 707 27.17 -5.48 20.36
N PHE A 708 27.26 -4.15 20.41
CA PHE A 708 27.52 -3.37 19.20
C PHE A 708 28.97 -3.59 18.73
N ALA A 709 29.10 -3.96 17.46
CA ALA A 709 30.34 -3.86 16.72
C ALA A 709 30.01 -3.50 15.26
N PRO A 710 30.76 -2.58 14.62
CA PRO A 710 30.36 -2.02 13.33
C PRO A 710 30.10 -3.04 12.21
N VAL A 711 30.89 -4.12 12.17
CA VAL A 711 30.80 -5.15 11.13
C VAL A 711 29.56 -6.02 11.31
N GLU A 712 29.32 -6.55 12.52
CA GLU A 712 28.10 -7.30 12.83
C GLU A 712 26.85 -6.43 12.62
N GLU A 713 26.90 -5.16 13.04
CA GLU A 713 25.76 -4.26 12.91
C GLU A 713 25.46 -3.94 11.44
N ALA A 714 26.48 -3.77 10.59
CA ALA A 714 26.29 -3.60 9.14
C ALA A 714 25.65 -4.82 8.47
N ASN A 715 25.97 -6.04 8.92
CA ASN A 715 25.34 -7.27 8.44
C ASN A 715 23.87 -7.37 8.83
N ARG A 716 23.46 -6.74 9.94
CA ARG A 716 22.05 -6.62 10.35
C ARG A 716 21.25 -5.61 9.52
N CYS A 717 21.91 -4.66 8.86
CA CYS A 717 21.22 -3.65 8.05
C CYS A 717 20.48 -4.27 6.85
N MET A 718 19.16 -4.04 6.76
CA MET A 718 18.29 -4.58 5.70
C MET A 718 18.45 -3.89 4.34
N SER A 719 19.22 -2.80 4.26
CA SER A 719 19.45 -2.04 3.02
C SER A 719 18.14 -1.70 2.30
N CYS A 720 17.18 -1.13 3.03
CA CYS A 720 15.82 -0.94 2.52
C CYS A 720 15.81 -0.14 1.21
N ALA A 721 15.24 -0.71 0.15
CA ALA A 721 15.18 -0.16 -1.22
C ALA A 721 16.54 0.15 -1.88
N VAL A 722 17.63 -0.40 -1.36
CA VAL A 722 18.97 -0.28 -1.94
C VAL A 722 19.59 -1.67 -2.08
N CYS A 723 20.16 -1.97 -3.23
CA CYS A 723 20.76 -3.27 -3.49
C CYS A 723 21.92 -3.53 -2.51
N ARG A 724 21.94 -4.73 -1.92
CA ARG A 724 23.02 -5.20 -1.04
C ARG A 724 24.02 -6.13 -1.73
N ASP A 725 23.93 -6.23 -3.05
CA ASP A 725 24.76 -7.08 -3.91
C ASP A 725 24.82 -8.56 -3.52
N CYS A 726 23.69 -9.14 -3.14
CA CYS A 726 23.63 -10.53 -2.66
C CYS A 726 23.58 -11.60 -3.78
N HIS A 727 23.57 -11.22 -5.05
CA HIS A 727 23.48 -12.11 -6.23
C HIS A 727 22.26 -13.06 -6.32
N MET A 728 21.36 -13.08 -5.32
CA MET A 728 20.20 -14.00 -5.31
C MET A 728 19.30 -13.89 -6.54
N CYS A 729 19.16 -12.70 -7.13
CA CYS A 729 18.38 -12.53 -8.35
C CYS A 729 19.03 -13.13 -9.59
N GLU A 730 20.37 -13.16 -9.67
CA GLU A 730 21.09 -13.89 -10.71
C GLU A 730 20.91 -15.39 -10.49
N THR A 731 21.13 -15.87 -9.27
CA THR A 731 21.07 -17.30 -8.93
C THR A 731 19.68 -17.90 -9.15
N VAL A 732 18.59 -17.17 -8.83
CA VAL A 732 17.22 -17.68 -8.99
C VAL A 732 16.72 -17.61 -10.44
N CYS A 733 17.42 -16.89 -11.32
CA CYS A 733 16.98 -16.69 -12.69
C CYS A 733 17.22 -17.96 -13.52
N TYR A 734 16.21 -18.83 -13.58
CA TYR A 734 16.30 -20.11 -14.30
C TYR A 734 16.76 -19.97 -15.76
N ASN A 735 16.28 -18.93 -16.47
CA ASN A 735 16.63 -18.69 -17.87
C ASN A 735 17.95 -17.91 -18.05
N GLY A 736 18.68 -17.58 -16.98
CA GLY A 736 19.93 -16.83 -17.06
C GLY A 736 19.77 -15.39 -17.57
N ALA A 737 18.57 -14.82 -17.49
CA ALA A 737 18.26 -13.51 -18.05
C ALA A 737 18.74 -12.32 -17.21
N ILE A 738 19.26 -12.54 -15.99
CA ILE A 738 19.75 -11.47 -15.12
C ILE A 738 21.27 -11.59 -14.99
N THR A 739 21.97 -10.49 -15.21
CA THR A 739 23.42 -10.41 -15.08
C THR A 739 23.83 -9.18 -14.28
N ARG A 740 24.82 -9.33 -13.40
CA ARG A 740 25.44 -8.18 -12.74
C ARG A 740 26.55 -7.60 -13.60
N LYS A 741 26.51 -6.28 -13.79
CA LYS A 741 27.56 -5.49 -14.45
C LYS A 741 28.22 -4.58 -13.43
N GLY A 742 29.53 -4.73 -13.26
CA GLY A 742 30.36 -3.84 -12.45
C GLY A 742 30.96 -2.71 -13.29
N TYR A 743 31.21 -1.56 -12.67
CA TYR A 743 31.85 -0.40 -13.26
C TYR A 743 33.21 -0.14 -12.60
N GLU A 744 34.09 0.62 -13.29
CA GLU A 744 35.45 0.91 -12.81
C GLU A 744 35.49 1.69 -11.48
N ASP A 745 34.44 2.48 -11.20
CA ASP A 745 34.30 3.25 -9.95
C ASP A 745 33.81 2.38 -8.76
N GLY A 746 33.63 1.08 -8.96
CA GLY A 746 33.14 0.13 -7.97
C GLY A 746 31.61 0.11 -7.83
N SER A 747 30.88 0.93 -8.58
CA SER A 747 29.43 0.82 -8.69
C SER A 747 29.04 -0.41 -9.53
N TYR A 748 27.77 -0.82 -9.43
CA TYR A 748 27.26 -1.96 -10.16
C TYR A 748 25.77 -1.79 -10.48
N GLU A 749 25.31 -2.52 -11.49
CA GLU A 749 23.91 -2.66 -11.85
C GLU A 749 23.56 -4.11 -12.15
N TYR A 750 22.29 -4.47 -12.01
CA TYR A 750 21.78 -5.74 -12.50
C TYR A 750 20.92 -5.47 -13.73
N MET A 751 21.32 -6.05 -14.86
CA MET A 751 20.64 -5.92 -16.15
C MET A 751 19.74 -7.12 -16.41
N VAL A 752 18.71 -6.92 -17.24
CA VAL A 752 17.80 -7.97 -17.69
C VAL A 752 17.95 -8.10 -19.20
N ASP A 753 18.33 -9.29 -19.67
CA ASP A 753 18.28 -9.66 -21.08
C ASP A 753 16.81 -9.90 -21.47
N SER A 754 16.30 -9.10 -22.39
CA SER A 754 14.89 -9.17 -22.79
C SER A 754 14.54 -10.46 -23.49
N ASP A 755 15.48 -11.05 -24.22
CA ASP A 755 15.24 -12.16 -25.13
C ASP A 755 15.17 -13.49 -24.38
N LEU A 756 15.82 -13.54 -23.21
CA LEU A 756 15.78 -14.67 -22.27
C LEU A 756 14.70 -14.50 -21.17
N CYS A 757 14.32 -13.26 -20.84
CA CYS A 757 13.43 -13.00 -19.72
C CYS A 757 11.95 -13.29 -20.05
N ILE A 758 11.37 -14.25 -19.33
CA ILE A 758 9.96 -14.67 -19.45
C ILE A 758 8.99 -13.89 -18.55
N GLY A 759 9.46 -12.88 -17.80
CA GLY A 759 8.59 -12.06 -16.94
C GLY A 759 7.99 -12.76 -15.70
N CYS A 760 8.56 -13.87 -15.22
CA CYS A 760 8.01 -14.66 -14.11
C CYS A 760 8.05 -13.97 -12.73
N GLY A 761 8.90 -12.95 -12.57
CA GLY A 761 8.98 -12.16 -11.35
C GLY A 761 9.70 -12.81 -10.15
N PHE A 762 10.39 -13.94 -10.31
CA PHE A 762 11.17 -14.53 -9.21
C PHE A 762 12.27 -13.62 -8.67
N CYS A 763 12.88 -12.77 -9.51
CA CYS A 763 13.85 -11.78 -9.05
C CYS A 763 13.25 -10.75 -8.08
N ALA A 764 12.04 -10.25 -8.38
CA ALA A 764 11.24 -9.43 -7.47
C ALA A 764 10.83 -10.23 -6.23
N GLY A 765 10.42 -11.49 -6.43
CA GLY A 765 10.03 -12.47 -5.40
C GLY A 765 11.14 -12.86 -4.42
N ILE A 766 12.42 -12.83 -4.82
CA ILE A 766 13.55 -13.18 -3.95
C ILE A 766 14.23 -11.96 -3.34
N CYS A 767 14.07 -10.76 -3.93
CA CYS A 767 14.83 -9.57 -3.49
C CYS A 767 14.51 -9.20 -2.03
N PRO A 768 15.49 -9.25 -1.11
CA PRO A 768 15.24 -8.99 0.31
C PRO A 768 15.10 -7.48 0.59
N CYS A 769 15.70 -6.66 -0.26
CA CYS A 769 15.74 -5.20 -0.14
C CYS A 769 14.60 -4.51 -0.90
N GLY A 770 13.77 -5.25 -1.65
CA GLY A 770 12.66 -4.67 -2.41
C GLY A 770 13.07 -3.77 -3.59
N VAL A 771 14.21 -4.06 -4.23
CA VAL A 771 14.78 -3.28 -5.34
C VAL A 771 14.16 -3.65 -6.70
N TRP A 772 13.86 -4.93 -6.89
CA TRP A 772 13.26 -5.43 -8.12
C TRP A 772 11.74 -5.22 -8.10
N GLU A 773 11.21 -4.67 -9.17
CA GLU A 773 9.78 -4.46 -9.37
C GLU A 773 9.32 -5.10 -10.67
N MET A 774 8.05 -5.50 -10.72
CA MET A 774 7.42 -5.96 -11.96
C MET A 774 6.58 -4.82 -12.51
N GLU A 775 6.82 -4.49 -13.77
CA GLU A 775 6.07 -3.47 -14.51
C GLU A 775 5.43 -4.12 -15.75
N ASP A 776 4.34 -3.53 -16.24
CA ASP A 776 3.75 -3.94 -17.51
C ASP A 776 4.77 -3.74 -18.65
N ASN A 777 4.84 -4.69 -19.57
CA ASN A 777 5.70 -4.60 -20.75
C ASN A 777 4.94 -3.89 -21.87
N ILE A 778 4.85 -2.55 -21.77
CA ILE A 778 4.14 -1.67 -22.69
C ILE A 778 5.09 -1.12 -23.75
#